data_AF-A0A847MQT2-F1
#
_entry.id   AF-A0A847MQT2-F1
#
_cell.length_a   1.000
_cell.length_b   1.000
_cell.length_c   1.000
_cell.angle_alpha   90.00
_cell.angle_beta   90.00
_cell.angle_gamma   90.00
#
_symmetry.space_group_name_H-M   'P 1'
#
loop_
_entity.id
_entity.type
_entity.pdbx_description
1 polymer ?
#
loop_
_entity_poly.entity_id
_entity_poly.type
_entity_poly.pdbx_seq_one_letter_code
_entity_poly.pdbx_strand_id
1 'polypeptide(L)'
;PSERALEAPFIERNINATRAAYGIDDIERTSYAAVTEAEAGQLRQDAAVIPGIRLVDPSIVSPTFRQFESLRPYYGFPEILDVDRYDIEGEVSDAVVGVREINLAGVPTSQRNWVNDRTVYTHGYGFVGAYGNRRTSEGDPVFFSGGLSDDTDAGEFEPRIYFGESSPVYSVVGDVEGAPPREFDYPDDEGTGGNVLNTFDGEGGVPIGSFLRKIAYALKYRELNFLLSEFVNSESRILDHRTPVERVERVAPWLTLDGNVYPAVVDGRIKWIVDAYTMTANYPYSQLVDLQNATSDSITERSALITAGAGQINYVRNSVKATVDAYDGSIDLYAWDTEDPILQAWDKAFPGALSPLSEMSGELMSHVRYPQDLLKIQRVQLRKYHVTDPSSFYTGQDYWEVPKDPTHATQDAPTYYQSLAMPGQDDPSFSLTTTFIPTGTGREILRGFLAADADAGREAGVKADSYGTLRLLELPRASAIDGPGQVQNQIEVSTERSQDPSEPLNLSQFIAQNRQSGRQLTFGNLLTLPVGGGLLYVQPMYVQAQREAGSFPQNKATIAVFGKEVAWGTTLNQALDGLFGGDAGADAGDVDSEVPTDETPDQPREGDPAALAQALADMERAYDDAERALRAGDFAAYGEAQDRLKEAIARAVEASPSELPEPTDPEADPSADPATEPATEPTTEAADAAVGDS
;
A
#
# COMPACT_ATOMS: atom_id res chain seq x y z
N PRO A 1 -13.85 -53.47 -17.50
CA PRO A 1 -13.08 -52.32 -16.97
C PRO A 1 -13.87 -51.65 -15.84
N SER A 2 -13.22 -50.95 -14.92
CA SER A 2 -13.89 -49.99 -14.03
C SER A 2 -14.02 -48.64 -14.74
N GLU A 3 -14.98 -47.82 -14.31
CA GLU A 3 -15.23 -46.48 -14.85
C GLU A 3 -13.97 -45.59 -14.79
N ARG A 4 -13.33 -45.48 -13.61
CA ARG A 4 -12.03 -44.81 -13.43
C ARG A 4 -10.97 -45.21 -14.47
N ALA A 5 -10.94 -46.48 -14.90
CA ALA A 5 -9.96 -46.98 -15.87
C ALA A 5 -10.36 -46.72 -17.35
N LEU A 6 -11.58 -46.26 -17.61
CA LEU A 6 -12.05 -45.79 -18.91
C LEU A 6 -12.00 -44.27 -19.02
N GLU A 7 -12.27 -43.56 -17.93
CA GLU A 7 -12.25 -42.09 -17.89
C GLU A 7 -10.84 -41.50 -17.77
N ALA A 8 -9.86 -42.24 -17.23
CA ALA A 8 -8.50 -41.72 -17.02
C ALA A 8 -7.86 -41.00 -18.24
N PRO A 9 -7.95 -41.50 -19.50
CA PRO A 9 -7.40 -40.80 -20.67
C PRO A 9 -8.19 -39.55 -21.11
N PHE A 10 -9.41 -39.34 -20.60
CA PHE A 10 -10.18 -38.12 -20.80
C PHE A 10 -9.89 -37.11 -19.68
N ILE A 11 -9.76 -37.59 -18.45
CA ILE A 11 -9.32 -36.80 -17.28
C ILE A 11 -7.90 -36.27 -17.51
N GLU A 12 -6.96 -37.09 -17.97
CA GLU A 12 -5.59 -36.68 -18.32
C GLU A 12 -5.58 -35.54 -19.37
N ARG A 13 -6.41 -35.64 -20.41
CA ARG A 13 -6.57 -34.57 -21.41
C ARG A 13 -7.16 -33.31 -20.81
N ASN A 14 -8.16 -33.42 -19.94
CA ASN A 14 -8.76 -32.27 -19.28
C ASN A 14 -7.78 -31.60 -18.30
N ILE A 15 -7.00 -32.37 -17.52
CA ILE A 15 -5.94 -31.86 -16.66
C ILE A 15 -4.92 -31.08 -17.49
N ASN A 16 -4.35 -31.70 -18.52
CA ASN A 16 -3.30 -31.08 -19.32
C ASN A 16 -3.80 -29.86 -20.11
N ALA A 17 -4.99 -29.95 -20.72
CA ALA A 17 -5.59 -28.85 -21.46
C ALA A 17 -5.99 -27.68 -20.56
N THR A 18 -6.53 -27.94 -19.35
CA THR A 18 -6.86 -26.88 -18.39
C THR A 18 -5.58 -26.24 -17.86
N ARG A 19 -4.55 -27.03 -17.51
CA ARG A 19 -3.29 -26.47 -16.99
C ARG A 19 -2.65 -25.51 -18.00
N ALA A 20 -2.52 -25.92 -19.26
CA ALA A 20 -2.02 -25.07 -20.35
C ALA A 20 -2.90 -23.86 -20.64
N ALA A 21 -4.22 -24.03 -20.69
CA ALA A 21 -5.13 -22.95 -21.08
C ALA A 21 -5.20 -21.79 -20.06
N TYR A 22 -4.89 -22.05 -18.79
CA TYR A 22 -4.82 -21.04 -17.73
C TYR A 22 -3.39 -20.66 -17.30
N GLY A 23 -2.35 -21.25 -17.92
CA GLY A 23 -0.94 -20.95 -17.61
C GLY A 23 -0.53 -21.41 -16.20
N ILE A 24 -0.93 -22.63 -15.83
CA ILE A 24 -0.65 -23.24 -14.51
C ILE A 24 0.02 -24.62 -14.64
N ASP A 25 0.47 -24.99 -15.84
CA ASP A 25 1.25 -26.19 -16.13
C ASP A 25 2.66 -26.14 -15.52
N ASP A 26 3.37 -25.03 -15.69
CA ASP A 26 4.75 -24.84 -15.20
C ASP A 26 4.77 -24.12 -13.84
N ILE A 27 4.27 -24.80 -12.81
CA ILE A 27 4.33 -24.37 -11.41
C ILE A 27 5.54 -25.01 -10.73
N GLU A 28 6.39 -24.19 -10.11
CA GLU A 28 7.45 -24.64 -9.21
C GLU A 28 6.82 -25.13 -7.90
N ARG A 29 7.02 -26.41 -7.55
CA ARG A 29 6.38 -27.03 -6.38
C ARG A 29 7.41 -27.50 -5.36
N THR A 30 7.30 -26.97 -4.14
CA THR A 30 8.15 -27.33 -3.00
C THR A 30 7.32 -27.93 -1.89
N SER A 31 7.67 -29.14 -1.44
CA SER A 31 7.04 -29.79 -0.28
C SER A 31 7.50 -29.12 1.01
N TYR A 32 6.65 -28.29 1.61
CA TYR A 32 7.04 -27.41 2.72
C TYR A 32 6.64 -27.96 4.10
N ALA A 33 7.62 -28.47 4.82
CA ALA A 33 7.47 -29.00 6.18
C ALA A 33 7.70 -27.90 7.23
N ALA A 34 6.77 -26.96 7.31
CA ALA A 34 6.83 -25.80 8.20
C ALA A 34 7.11 -26.15 9.68
N VAL A 35 8.02 -25.40 10.29
CA VAL A 35 8.27 -25.35 11.75
C VAL A 35 7.13 -24.58 12.44
N THR A 36 6.87 -24.90 13.71
CA THR A 36 5.77 -24.33 14.52
C THR A 36 6.15 -23.93 15.95
N GLU A 37 7.42 -24.04 16.30
CA GLU A 37 7.99 -23.63 17.60
C GLU A 37 8.89 -22.43 17.31
N ALA A 38 8.76 -21.34 18.08
CA ALA A 38 9.54 -20.12 17.87
C ALA A 38 10.90 -20.19 18.59
N GLU A 39 11.97 -19.78 17.90
CA GLU A 39 13.34 -19.71 18.45
C GLU A 39 13.93 -18.30 18.33
N ALA A 40 14.81 -17.92 19.27
CA ALA A 40 15.40 -16.59 19.29
C ALA A 40 16.31 -16.33 18.08
N GLY A 41 16.03 -15.25 17.36
CA GLY A 41 16.73 -14.85 16.15
C GLY A 41 16.41 -15.71 14.92
N GLN A 42 15.26 -16.39 14.89
CA GLN A 42 14.84 -17.28 13.82
C GLN A 42 14.61 -16.57 12.48
N LEU A 43 14.20 -15.29 12.48
CA LEU A 43 13.99 -14.50 11.25
C LEU A 43 15.29 -13.90 10.70
N ARG A 44 16.46 -14.17 11.30
CA ARG A 44 17.76 -13.61 10.86
C ARG A 44 18.20 -14.04 9.47
N GLN A 45 17.63 -15.12 8.93
CA GLN A 45 17.85 -15.54 7.52
C GLN A 45 16.86 -14.88 6.57
N ASP A 46 15.75 -14.36 7.08
CA ASP A 46 14.65 -13.73 6.35
C ASP A 46 14.65 -12.19 6.53
N ALA A 47 15.72 -11.60 7.08
CA ALA A 47 15.73 -10.21 7.53
C ALA A 47 15.38 -9.20 6.42
N ALA A 48 15.78 -9.47 5.17
CA ALA A 48 15.43 -8.65 4.00
C ALA A 48 13.93 -8.71 3.61
N VAL A 49 13.16 -9.66 4.15
CA VAL A 49 11.70 -9.80 3.93
C VAL A 49 10.90 -8.98 4.93
N ILE A 50 11.44 -8.72 6.13
CA ILE A 50 10.65 -8.16 7.24
C ILE A 50 10.22 -6.69 6.98
N PRO A 51 11.05 -5.81 6.39
CA PRO A 51 10.59 -4.50 5.91
C PRO A 51 9.50 -4.56 4.82
N GLY A 52 9.43 -5.66 4.05
CA GLY A 52 8.38 -5.92 3.08
C GLY A 52 7.01 -6.30 3.70
N ILE A 53 6.92 -6.43 5.02
CA ILE A 53 5.65 -6.74 5.71
C ILE A 53 4.80 -5.48 5.82
N ARG A 54 4.00 -5.26 4.78
CA ARG A 54 3.09 -4.12 4.68
C ARG A 54 2.06 -4.07 5.82
N LEU A 55 2.18 -3.05 6.66
CA LEU A 55 1.24 -2.71 7.74
C LEU A 55 0.13 -1.76 7.30
N VAL A 56 0.29 -1.05 6.19
CA VAL A 56 -0.69 -0.09 5.64
C VAL A 56 -1.69 -0.82 4.72
N ASP A 57 -2.96 -0.89 5.13
CA ASP A 57 -4.02 -1.60 4.43
C ASP A 57 -4.78 -0.68 3.47
N PRO A 58 -4.66 -0.86 2.14
CA PRO A 58 -5.27 0.03 1.15
C PRO A 58 -6.79 0.01 1.17
N SER A 59 -7.41 -1.06 1.72
CA SER A 59 -8.86 -1.18 1.86
C SER A 59 -9.40 -0.50 3.13
N ILE A 60 -8.51 0.09 3.93
CA ILE A 60 -8.84 0.76 5.19
C ILE A 60 -8.35 2.21 5.22
N VAL A 61 -7.14 2.54 4.74
CA VAL A 61 -6.51 3.85 4.98
C VAL A 61 -6.94 4.99 4.02
N SER A 62 -7.84 4.74 3.06
CA SER A 62 -8.44 5.78 2.20
C SER A 62 -9.00 7.01 2.96
N PRO A 63 -9.67 6.90 4.14
CA PRO A 63 -10.08 8.05 4.92
C PRO A 63 -8.91 8.82 5.55
N THR A 64 -7.81 8.13 5.87
CA THR A 64 -6.58 8.70 6.42
C THR A 64 -5.83 9.49 5.35
N PHE A 65 -5.66 8.92 4.16
CA PHE A 65 -5.22 9.64 2.95
C PHE A 65 -6.12 10.86 2.69
N ARG A 66 -7.44 10.74 2.79
CA ARG A 66 -8.33 11.91 2.64
C ARG A 66 -8.17 12.97 3.73
N GLN A 67 -7.81 12.59 4.96
CA GLN A 67 -7.66 13.53 6.07
C GLN A 67 -6.37 14.35 5.99
N PHE A 68 -5.23 13.72 5.67
CA PHE A 68 -3.97 14.42 5.49
C PHE A 68 -3.90 15.06 4.10
N GLU A 69 -4.19 14.27 3.06
CA GLU A 69 -3.77 14.57 1.70
C GLU A 69 -4.86 15.10 0.77
N SER A 70 -6.17 15.04 1.06
CA SER A 70 -7.13 15.70 0.14
C SER A 70 -7.11 17.23 0.24
N LEU A 71 -6.64 17.80 1.36
CA LEU A 71 -6.49 19.24 1.67
C LEU A 71 -7.79 20.09 1.63
N ARG A 72 -8.78 19.74 0.83
CA ARG A 72 -10.06 20.41 0.60
C ARG A 72 -11.16 19.38 0.26
N PRO A 73 -12.43 19.59 0.65
CA PRO A 73 -13.48 18.58 0.47
C PRO A 73 -13.79 18.19 -0.99
N TYR A 74 -13.46 19.05 -1.95
CA TYR A 74 -13.67 18.80 -3.37
C TYR A 74 -12.59 17.92 -4.03
N TYR A 75 -11.60 17.47 -3.26
CA TYR A 75 -10.75 16.35 -3.65
C TYR A 75 -11.08 15.09 -2.84
N GLY A 76 -10.60 13.95 -3.32
CA GLY A 76 -10.76 12.66 -2.68
C GLY A 76 -9.77 11.63 -3.21
N PHE A 77 -9.92 10.42 -2.70
CA PHE A 77 -9.23 9.21 -3.14
C PHE A 77 -10.29 8.11 -3.31
N PRO A 78 -10.03 7.06 -4.11
CA PRO A 78 -10.92 5.90 -4.20
C PRO A 78 -11.15 5.23 -2.82
N GLU A 79 -12.19 4.40 -2.72
CA GLU A 79 -12.52 3.69 -1.47
C GLU A 79 -11.42 2.70 -1.07
N ILE A 80 -10.74 2.13 -2.06
CA ILE A 80 -9.61 1.20 -1.92
C ILE A 80 -8.45 1.80 -2.71
N LEU A 81 -7.27 1.86 -2.09
CA LEU A 81 -6.03 2.36 -2.69
C LEU A 81 -5.26 1.25 -3.41
N ASP A 82 -4.17 1.61 -4.08
CA ASP A 82 -3.33 0.68 -4.82
C ASP A 82 -2.11 0.19 -4.04
N VAL A 83 -1.44 -0.81 -4.61
CA VAL A 83 -0.22 -1.43 -4.08
C VAL A 83 0.81 -1.58 -5.18
N ASP A 84 2.02 -1.12 -4.92
CA ASP A 84 3.12 -1.08 -5.89
C ASP A 84 4.46 -1.04 -5.13
N ARG A 85 5.59 -0.88 -5.83
CA ARG A 85 6.93 -0.78 -5.24
C ARG A 85 7.72 0.40 -5.83
N TYR A 86 8.44 1.13 -4.98
CA TYR A 86 9.25 2.29 -5.36
C TYR A 86 10.67 2.11 -4.85
N ASP A 87 11.65 2.55 -5.65
CA ASP A 87 13.07 2.56 -5.28
C ASP A 87 13.36 3.92 -4.62
N ILE A 88 13.32 3.96 -3.29
CA ILE A 88 13.40 5.18 -2.48
C ILE A 88 14.73 5.15 -1.73
N GLU A 89 15.54 6.19 -1.87
CA GLU A 89 16.90 6.30 -1.31
C GLU A 89 17.88 5.17 -1.73
N GLY A 90 17.50 4.32 -2.69
CA GLY A 90 18.23 3.13 -3.12
C GLY A 90 17.70 1.81 -2.56
N GLU A 91 16.63 1.84 -1.75
CA GLU A 91 15.95 0.65 -1.23
C GLU A 91 14.55 0.48 -1.86
N VAL A 92 14.24 -0.74 -2.30
CA VAL A 92 12.92 -1.06 -2.87
C VAL A 92 11.91 -1.25 -1.74
N SER A 93 11.02 -0.27 -1.59
CA SER A 93 9.95 -0.27 -0.60
C SER A 93 8.61 -0.64 -1.25
N ASP A 94 7.87 -1.57 -0.63
CA ASP A 94 6.43 -1.73 -0.89
C ASP A 94 5.70 -0.43 -0.52
N ALA A 95 4.77 0.00 -1.36
CA ALA A 95 4.03 1.25 -1.21
C ALA A 95 2.51 1.04 -1.27
N VAL A 96 1.77 1.94 -0.62
CA VAL A 96 0.33 2.15 -0.84
C VAL A 96 0.14 3.50 -1.51
N VAL A 97 -0.49 3.49 -2.69
CA VAL A 97 -0.50 4.65 -3.60
C VAL A 97 -1.92 5.03 -4.03
N GLY A 98 -2.11 6.28 -4.44
CA GLY A 98 -3.36 6.78 -5.02
C GLY A 98 -3.22 8.20 -5.54
N VAL A 99 -4.16 8.61 -6.39
CA VAL A 99 -4.17 9.97 -6.96
C VAL A 99 -5.31 10.81 -6.38
N ARG A 100 -5.05 12.11 -6.19
CA ARG A 100 -6.00 13.06 -5.60
C ARG A 100 -7.05 13.48 -6.62
N GLU A 101 -8.08 12.66 -6.79
CA GLU A 101 -9.14 12.87 -7.78
C GLU A 101 -10.18 13.92 -7.36
N ILE A 102 -10.89 14.48 -8.35
CA ILE A 102 -11.94 15.48 -8.13
C ILE A 102 -13.23 14.87 -7.57
N ASN A 103 -13.63 15.34 -6.40
CA ASN A 103 -14.84 14.96 -5.68
C ASN A 103 -15.89 16.08 -5.75
N LEU A 104 -16.67 16.13 -6.85
CA LEU A 104 -17.73 17.13 -6.99
C LEU A 104 -18.80 17.05 -5.87
N ALA A 105 -18.95 15.92 -5.17
CA ALA A 105 -19.91 15.81 -4.05
C ALA A 105 -19.49 16.61 -2.81
N GLY A 106 -18.20 16.93 -2.65
CA GLY A 106 -17.69 17.82 -1.61
C GLY A 106 -17.80 19.32 -1.94
N VAL A 107 -18.08 19.70 -3.19
CA VAL A 107 -18.36 21.09 -3.57
C VAL A 107 -19.73 21.52 -3.03
N PRO A 108 -19.84 22.61 -2.23
CA PRO A 108 -21.10 23.05 -1.62
C PRO A 108 -22.26 23.19 -2.62
N THR A 109 -23.47 22.73 -2.25
CA THR A 109 -24.64 22.69 -3.15
C THR A 109 -25.05 24.08 -3.70
N SER A 110 -24.72 25.16 -3.01
CA SER A 110 -24.92 26.55 -3.48
C SER A 110 -23.93 27.00 -4.56
N GLN A 111 -22.81 26.29 -4.70
CA GLN A 111 -21.77 26.52 -5.71
C GLN A 111 -21.87 25.52 -6.88
N ARG A 112 -22.53 24.36 -6.69
CA ARG A 112 -22.82 23.38 -7.76
C ARG A 112 -23.65 24.02 -8.88
N ASN A 113 -23.02 24.27 -10.02
CA ASN A 113 -23.62 24.90 -11.18
C ASN A 113 -22.82 24.54 -12.44
N TRP A 114 -23.38 24.74 -13.65
CA TRP A 114 -22.73 24.28 -14.88
C TRP A 114 -21.29 24.80 -15.06
N VAL A 115 -21.01 26.06 -14.71
CA VAL A 115 -19.66 26.63 -14.84
C VAL A 115 -18.70 25.91 -13.90
N ASN A 116 -19.02 25.86 -12.61
CA ASN A 116 -18.13 25.25 -11.62
C ASN A 116 -17.93 23.74 -11.88
N ASP A 117 -19.01 23.01 -12.14
CA ASP A 117 -19.01 21.56 -12.37
C ASP A 117 -18.32 21.13 -13.68
N ARG A 118 -18.08 22.05 -14.64
CA ARG A 118 -17.62 21.70 -16.00
C ARG A 118 -16.41 22.46 -16.49
N THR A 119 -16.14 23.67 -15.99
CA THR A 119 -15.07 24.56 -16.48
C THR A 119 -14.19 25.13 -15.36
N VAL A 120 -14.36 24.69 -14.11
CA VAL A 120 -13.51 25.06 -12.96
C VAL A 120 -12.98 23.80 -12.31
N TYR A 121 -13.86 22.95 -11.77
CA TYR A 121 -13.51 21.65 -11.21
C TYR A 121 -13.35 20.62 -12.34
N THR A 122 -12.30 20.77 -13.14
CA THR A 122 -12.06 19.97 -14.35
C THR A 122 -11.21 18.72 -14.11
N HIS A 123 -10.31 18.73 -13.13
CA HIS A 123 -9.28 17.71 -12.91
C HIS A 123 -8.98 17.45 -11.42
N GLY A 124 -8.37 16.30 -11.12
CA GLY A 124 -7.67 16.02 -9.84
C GLY A 124 -6.24 16.58 -9.85
N TYR A 125 -5.54 16.64 -8.71
CA TYR A 125 -4.20 17.24 -8.64
C TYR A 125 -3.26 16.48 -7.69
N GLY A 126 -2.26 15.76 -8.22
CA GLY A 126 -1.16 15.16 -7.47
C GLY A 126 -1.26 13.64 -7.25
N PHE A 127 -0.10 12.99 -7.25
CA PHE A 127 0.12 11.60 -6.85
C PHE A 127 0.46 11.56 -5.35
N VAL A 128 0.04 10.50 -4.66
CA VAL A 128 0.28 10.31 -3.22
C VAL A 128 0.73 8.87 -2.96
N GLY A 129 1.86 8.72 -2.30
CA GLY A 129 2.48 7.45 -1.96
C GLY A 129 2.90 7.41 -0.49
N ALA A 130 2.47 6.36 0.20
CA ALA A 130 2.90 6.06 1.56
C ALA A 130 3.68 4.75 1.61
N TYR A 131 4.68 4.69 2.50
CA TYR A 131 5.42 3.46 2.76
C TYR A 131 4.47 2.35 3.24
N GLY A 132 4.68 1.13 2.78
CA GLY A 132 3.85 -0.01 3.13
C GLY A 132 4.00 -0.45 4.58
N ASN A 133 5.20 -0.35 5.15
CA ASN A 133 5.53 -0.76 6.52
C ASN A 133 5.59 0.42 7.53
N ARG A 134 6.19 1.56 7.14
CA ARG A 134 6.46 2.68 8.06
C ARG A 134 5.19 3.37 8.57
N ARG A 135 5.14 3.66 9.87
CA ARG A 135 4.06 4.41 10.54
C ARG A 135 4.62 5.40 11.56
N THR A 136 3.88 6.48 11.80
CA THR A 136 4.15 7.42 12.91
C THR A 136 3.91 6.78 14.28
N SER A 137 4.42 7.39 15.35
CA SER A 137 4.06 7.08 16.74
C SER A 137 2.53 7.08 16.97
N GLU A 138 1.82 7.95 16.27
CA GLU A 138 0.36 8.07 16.30
C GLU A 138 -0.35 6.97 15.48
N GLY A 139 0.35 6.21 14.64
CA GLY A 139 -0.25 5.13 13.85
C GLY A 139 -0.77 5.55 12.48
N ASP A 140 -0.32 6.70 11.99
CA ASP A 140 -0.62 7.21 10.66
C ASP A 140 0.43 6.71 9.66
N PRO A 141 0.10 6.49 8.37
CA PRO A 141 1.08 6.17 7.35
C PRO A 141 2.13 7.29 7.17
N VAL A 142 3.38 6.92 6.90
CA VAL A 142 4.42 7.88 6.48
C VAL A 142 4.37 8.05 4.96
N PHE A 143 4.34 9.28 4.48
CA PHE A 143 4.23 9.63 3.05
C PHE A 143 5.59 10.03 2.46
N PHE A 144 5.93 9.47 1.29
CA PHE A 144 7.10 9.83 0.48
C PHE A 144 6.71 10.68 -0.75
N SER A 145 5.43 10.63 -1.14
CA SER A 145 4.84 11.54 -2.12
C SER A 145 3.51 12.05 -1.58
N GLY A 146 3.33 13.37 -1.56
CA GLY A 146 2.22 14.05 -0.89
C GLY A 146 2.30 15.58 -1.00
N GLY A 147 1.36 16.27 -0.34
CA GLY A 147 1.24 17.71 -0.43
C GLY A 147 0.84 18.20 -1.83
N LEU A 148 1.32 19.38 -2.22
CA LEU A 148 0.99 20.03 -3.50
C LEU A 148 2.19 20.09 -4.46
N SER A 149 3.29 19.40 -4.13
CA SER A 149 4.49 19.35 -4.96
C SER A 149 4.26 18.52 -6.22
N ASP A 150 4.91 18.94 -7.30
CA ASP A 150 5.14 18.18 -8.53
C ASP A 150 6.51 17.46 -8.54
N ASP A 151 7.38 17.75 -7.55
CA ASP A 151 8.66 17.08 -7.30
C ASP A 151 8.63 16.41 -5.91
N THR A 152 8.87 15.10 -5.83
CA THR A 152 8.76 14.25 -4.62
C THR A 152 9.70 13.04 -4.69
N ASP A 153 9.74 12.19 -3.66
CA ASP A 153 10.51 10.93 -3.70
C ASP A 153 9.97 9.92 -4.73
N ALA A 154 8.78 10.16 -5.30
CA ALA A 154 8.25 9.44 -6.47
C ALA A 154 8.73 10.02 -7.83
N GLY A 155 9.55 11.08 -7.82
CA GLY A 155 10.04 11.81 -8.99
C GLY A 155 9.34 13.15 -9.25
N GLU A 156 9.80 13.84 -10.30
CA GLU A 156 9.20 15.05 -10.90
C GLU A 156 8.12 14.63 -11.92
N PHE A 157 6.88 15.12 -11.82
CA PHE A 157 5.78 14.73 -12.72
C PHE A 157 4.71 15.82 -12.94
N GLU A 158 4.03 15.80 -14.10
CA GLU A 158 2.82 16.61 -14.31
C GLU A 158 1.67 16.11 -13.40
N PRO A 159 1.18 16.91 -12.43
CA PRO A 159 0.29 16.44 -11.38
C PRO A 159 -1.20 16.40 -11.76
N ARG A 160 -1.63 17.01 -12.87
CA ARG A 160 -3.07 17.24 -13.14
C ARG A 160 -3.76 16.02 -13.75
N ILE A 161 -4.63 15.39 -12.94
CA ILE A 161 -5.44 14.22 -13.30
C ILE A 161 -6.71 14.66 -14.05
N TYR A 162 -6.55 14.94 -15.33
CA TYR A 162 -7.62 15.14 -16.32
C TYR A 162 -8.24 13.82 -16.81
N PHE A 163 -7.59 12.68 -16.60
CA PHE A 163 -8.08 11.34 -16.93
C PHE A 163 -7.86 10.43 -15.73
N GLY A 164 -8.92 9.77 -15.28
CA GLY A 164 -9.00 9.14 -13.96
C GLY A 164 -10.40 8.64 -13.63
N GLU A 165 -10.53 7.78 -12.63
CA GLU A 165 -11.73 7.01 -12.32
C GLU A 165 -12.95 7.87 -11.93
N SER A 166 -12.75 8.87 -11.06
CA SER A 166 -13.81 9.77 -10.55
C SER A 166 -14.09 10.97 -11.45
N SER A 167 -13.53 10.98 -12.67
CA SER A 167 -13.63 12.10 -13.61
C SER A 167 -15.09 12.53 -13.92
N PRO A 168 -15.39 13.85 -14.01
CA PRO A 168 -16.68 14.35 -14.43
C PRO A 168 -17.11 13.83 -15.81
N VAL A 169 -18.40 13.50 -15.96
CA VAL A 169 -19.06 12.95 -17.19
C VAL A 169 -18.69 13.69 -18.49
N TYR A 170 -18.37 14.98 -18.37
CA TYR A 170 -17.55 15.74 -19.29
C TYR A 170 -17.03 17.01 -18.60
N SER A 171 -15.95 17.58 -19.10
CA SER A 171 -15.51 18.96 -18.80
C SER A 171 -15.27 19.72 -20.10
N VAL A 172 -15.40 21.05 -20.05
CA VAL A 172 -14.95 21.95 -21.13
C VAL A 172 -13.73 22.69 -20.63
N VAL A 173 -12.62 22.50 -21.35
CA VAL A 173 -11.26 22.86 -20.93
C VAL A 173 -10.57 23.68 -22.01
N GLY A 174 -9.53 24.42 -21.64
CA GLY A 174 -8.76 25.26 -22.56
C GLY A 174 -9.45 26.58 -22.95
N ASP A 175 -8.65 27.52 -23.44
CA ASP A 175 -9.07 28.86 -23.84
C ASP A 175 -8.17 29.46 -24.94
N VAL A 176 -8.50 30.65 -25.43
CA VAL A 176 -7.64 31.45 -26.30
C VAL A 176 -6.40 31.93 -25.55
N GLU A 177 -5.28 32.04 -26.27
CA GLU A 177 -4.01 32.54 -25.74
C GLU A 177 -4.17 33.90 -25.04
N GLY A 178 -3.68 34.00 -23.79
CA GLY A 178 -3.77 35.22 -22.97
C GLY A 178 -5.11 35.46 -22.27
N ALA A 179 -6.07 34.52 -22.34
CA ALA A 179 -7.21 34.51 -21.43
C ALA A 179 -6.75 34.23 -19.98
N PRO A 180 -7.46 34.75 -18.95
CA PRO A 180 -7.18 34.40 -17.57
C PRO A 180 -7.53 32.92 -17.30
N PRO A 181 -6.68 32.17 -16.59
CA PRO A 181 -6.97 30.79 -16.23
C PRO A 181 -8.20 30.70 -15.31
N ARG A 182 -8.85 29.53 -15.33
CA ARG A 182 -10.11 29.28 -14.59
C ARG A 182 -10.28 27.85 -14.10
N GLU A 183 -9.50 26.92 -14.63
CA GLU A 183 -9.49 25.54 -14.16
C GLU A 183 -8.77 25.54 -12.80
N PHE A 184 -9.28 24.81 -11.82
CA PHE A 184 -8.81 24.91 -10.45
C PHE A 184 -7.78 23.82 -10.14
N ASP A 185 -6.61 24.24 -9.65
CA ASP A 185 -5.48 23.36 -9.33
C ASP A 185 -5.39 23.14 -7.81
N TYR A 186 -5.14 24.21 -7.04
CA TYR A 186 -5.02 24.14 -5.58
C TYR A 186 -5.16 25.52 -4.92
N PRO A 187 -5.47 25.59 -3.61
CA PRO A 187 -5.56 26.84 -2.88
C PRO A 187 -4.17 27.35 -2.48
N ASP A 188 -3.91 28.65 -2.67
CA ASP A 188 -2.64 29.31 -2.36
C ASP A 188 -2.87 30.79 -2.03
N ASP A 189 -2.19 31.32 -1.01
CA ASP A 189 -2.41 32.69 -0.51
C ASP A 189 -1.81 33.79 -1.41
N GLU A 190 -0.82 33.48 -2.26
CA GLU A 190 -0.30 34.44 -3.27
C GLU A 190 -1.12 34.39 -4.58
N GLY A 191 -1.79 33.27 -4.84
CA GLY A 191 -2.61 32.98 -6.01
C GLY A 191 -3.85 33.88 -6.17
N THR A 192 -4.43 33.87 -7.38
CA THR A 192 -5.53 34.77 -7.75
C THR A 192 -6.80 34.45 -6.96
N GLY A 193 -7.07 35.29 -5.96
CA GLY A 193 -8.20 35.13 -5.05
C GLY A 193 -8.04 33.98 -4.05
N GLY A 194 -6.81 33.59 -3.72
CA GLY A 194 -6.51 32.47 -2.82
C GLY A 194 -6.34 31.11 -3.52
N ASN A 195 -6.01 31.09 -4.82
CA ASN A 195 -5.97 29.87 -5.63
C ASN A 195 -4.94 29.96 -6.78
N VAL A 196 -4.27 28.84 -7.05
CA VAL A 196 -3.62 28.56 -8.35
C VAL A 196 -4.66 28.04 -9.33
N LEU A 197 -4.57 28.50 -10.58
CA LEU A 197 -5.52 28.21 -11.64
C LEU A 197 -4.79 27.90 -12.96
N ASN A 198 -5.25 26.89 -13.69
CA ASN A 198 -4.73 26.50 -15.00
C ASN A 198 -5.68 26.86 -16.18
N THR A 199 -5.15 26.69 -17.39
CA THR A 199 -5.87 26.53 -18.65
C THR A 199 -5.29 25.31 -19.35
N PHE A 200 -6.10 24.26 -19.59
CA PHE A 200 -5.61 23.05 -20.25
C PHE A 200 -5.04 23.31 -21.65
N ASP A 201 -3.80 22.91 -21.89
CA ASP A 201 -3.10 23.04 -23.17
C ASP A 201 -2.88 21.69 -23.91
N GLY A 202 -3.12 20.56 -23.24
CA GLY A 202 -2.87 19.22 -23.75
C GLY A 202 -3.67 18.85 -25.01
N GLU A 203 -3.18 17.82 -25.73
CA GLU A 203 -3.81 17.40 -26.99
C GLU A 203 -5.14 16.62 -26.82
N GLY A 204 -5.52 16.34 -25.57
CA GLY A 204 -6.66 15.50 -25.20
C GLY A 204 -8.05 16.00 -25.62
N GLY A 205 -9.00 15.06 -25.69
CA GLY A 205 -10.42 15.32 -25.97
C GLY A 205 -10.72 15.83 -27.38
N VAL A 206 -11.93 16.37 -27.57
CA VAL A 206 -12.44 16.81 -28.89
C VAL A 206 -12.58 18.33 -28.93
N PRO A 207 -11.92 19.05 -29.86
CA PRO A 207 -12.11 20.50 -30.02
C PRO A 207 -13.57 20.85 -30.37
N ILE A 208 -14.25 21.66 -29.55
CA ILE A 208 -15.68 22.00 -29.73
C ILE A 208 -15.92 23.38 -30.36
N GLY A 209 -14.87 24.10 -30.77
CA GLY A 209 -14.95 25.47 -31.28
C GLY A 209 -15.96 25.77 -32.38
N SER A 210 -16.22 24.81 -33.28
CA SER A 210 -17.16 25.01 -34.38
C SER A 210 -18.63 24.91 -33.94
N PHE A 211 -19.46 25.84 -34.41
CA PHE A 211 -20.89 25.93 -34.08
C PHE A 211 -21.66 24.61 -34.26
N LEU A 212 -21.33 23.80 -35.28
CA LEU A 212 -21.95 22.49 -35.48
C LEU A 212 -21.56 21.46 -34.41
N ARG A 213 -20.30 21.46 -33.93
CA ARG A 213 -19.89 20.61 -32.79
C ARG A 213 -20.59 21.07 -31.51
N LYS A 214 -20.71 22.39 -31.27
CA LYS A 214 -21.48 22.94 -30.13
C LYS A 214 -22.93 22.48 -30.14
N ILE A 215 -23.61 22.49 -31.29
CA ILE A 215 -24.98 21.94 -31.42
C ILE A 215 -24.99 20.43 -31.14
N ALA A 216 -24.03 19.66 -31.69
CA ALA A 216 -23.98 18.22 -31.49
C ALA A 216 -23.80 17.84 -30.01
N TYR A 217 -22.91 18.51 -29.29
CA TYR A 217 -22.68 18.29 -27.86
C TYR A 217 -23.83 18.82 -26.99
N ALA A 218 -24.44 19.96 -27.36
CA ALA A 218 -25.67 20.44 -26.74
C ALA A 218 -26.82 19.41 -26.83
N LEU A 219 -26.89 18.65 -27.94
CA LEU A 219 -27.85 17.56 -28.10
C LEU A 219 -27.43 16.27 -27.37
N LYS A 220 -26.13 15.89 -27.40
CA LYS A 220 -25.59 14.72 -26.66
C LYS A 220 -25.89 14.83 -25.17
N TYR A 221 -25.58 15.97 -24.57
CA TYR A 221 -25.69 16.21 -23.13
C TYR A 221 -26.96 16.97 -22.69
N ARG A 222 -27.84 17.34 -23.65
CA ARG A 222 -29.09 18.10 -23.42
C ARG A 222 -28.85 19.44 -22.70
N GLU A 223 -27.76 20.10 -23.06
CA GLU A 223 -27.20 21.24 -22.35
C GLU A 223 -27.06 22.44 -23.29
N LEU A 224 -27.68 23.57 -22.94
CA LEU A 224 -27.67 24.78 -23.78
C LEU A 224 -26.42 25.64 -23.53
N ASN A 225 -25.71 25.46 -22.42
CA ASN A 225 -24.49 26.22 -22.12
C ASN A 225 -23.38 26.02 -23.17
N PHE A 226 -23.33 24.87 -23.88
CA PHE A 226 -22.49 24.68 -25.06
C PHE A 226 -22.70 25.72 -26.19
N LEU A 227 -23.86 26.39 -26.22
CA LEU A 227 -24.23 27.40 -27.22
C LEU A 227 -24.33 28.82 -26.64
N LEU A 228 -24.37 28.96 -25.31
CA LEU A 228 -24.73 30.20 -24.62
C LEU A 228 -23.64 30.70 -23.64
N SER A 229 -22.71 29.85 -23.23
CA SER A 229 -21.61 30.22 -22.34
C SER A 229 -20.40 30.75 -23.11
N GLU A 230 -19.79 31.81 -22.59
CA GLU A 230 -18.54 32.37 -23.12
C GLU A 230 -17.32 31.49 -22.86
N PHE A 231 -17.37 30.61 -21.85
CA PHE A 231 -16.35 29.58 -21.57
C PHE A 231 -16.31 28.45 -22.62
N VAL A 232 -17.11 28.56 -23.68
CA VAL A 232 -17.14 27.66 -24.83
C VAL A 232 -16.78 28.46 -26.08
N ASN A 233 -15.49 28.77 -26.24
CA ASN A 233 -14.94 29.62 -27.31
C ASN A 233 -14.47 28.80 -28.52
N SER A 234 -13.44 29.21 -29.27
CA SER A 234 -12.95 28.51 -30.47
C SER A 234 -11.91 27.42 -30.17
N GLU A 235 -11.08 27.61 -29.15
CA GLU A 235 -10.01 26.65 -28.81
C GLU A 235 -10.46 25.62 -27.77
N SER A 236 -11.55 25.90 -27.05
CA SER A 236 -12.13 24.99 -26.06
C SER A 236 -12.29 23.56 -26.57
N ARG A 237 -11.80 22.60 -25.78
CA ARG A 237 -11.95 21.16 -25.96
C ARG A 237 -13.03 20.64 -25.00
N ILE A 238 -13.71 19.57 -25.39
CA ILE A 238 -14.48 18.75 -24.45
C ILE A 238 -13.68 17.50 -24.12
N LEU A 239 -13.49 17.26 -22.82
CA LEU A 239 -13.00 15.98 -22.32
C LEU A 239 -14.22 15.16 -21.93
N ASP A 240 -14.50 14.09 -22.68
CA ASP A 240 -15.47 13.06 -22.31
C ASP A 240 -14.83 11.66 -22.43
N HIS A 241 -15.47 10.68 -21.78
CA HIS A 241 -14.96 9.31 -21.67
C HIS A 241 -13.56 9.27 -21.03
N ARG A 242 -13.51 9.52 -19.72
CA ARG A 242 -12.29 9.92 -18.99
C ARG A 242 -11.70 8.85 -18.06
N THR A 243 -12.50 7.86 -17.65
CA THR A 243 -12.06 6.72 -16.84
C THR A 243 -11.13 5.81 -17.66
N PRO A 244 -9.96 5.37 -17.14
CA PRO A 244 -8.96 4.61 -17.92
C PRO A 244 -9.52 3.36 -18.62
N VAL A 245 -10.24 2.50 -17.89
CA VAL A 245 -10.91 1.30 -18.44
C VAL A 245 -11.84 1.66 -19.60
N GLU A 246 -12.68 2.69 -19.43
CA GLU A 246 -13.66 3.17 -20.40
C GLU A 246 -13.02 3.75 -21.67
N ARG A 247 -11.72 4.10 -21.62
CA ARG A 247 -10.92 4.58 -22.75
C ARG A 247 -10.27 3.43 -23.50
N VAL A 248 -9.59 2.54 -22.80
CA VAL A 248 -8.93 1.36 -23.40
C VAL A 248 -9.97 0.47 -24.09
N GLU A 249 -11.15 0.25 -23.48
CA GLU A 249 -12.24 -0.54 -24.07
C GLU A 249 -12.69 0.02 -25.43
N ARG A 250 -12.65 1.34 -25.64
CA ARG A 250 -13.06 1.97 -26.92
C ARG A 250 -12.04 1.87 -28.02
N VAL A 251 -10.75 1.77 -27.70
CA VAL A 251 -9.67 1.60 -28.68
C VAL A 251 -9.45 0.12 -28.99
N ALA A 252 -9.54 -0.75 -27.97
CA ALA A 252 -9.37 -2.19 -28.09
C ALA A 252 -10.58 -3.00 -27.52
N PRO A 253 -11.79 -2.89 -28.12
CA PRO A 253 -13.00 -3.63 -27.70
C PRO A 253 -12.94 -5.15 -27.97
N TRP A 254 -11.75 -5.67 -28.28
CA TRP A 254 -11.43 -7.06 -28.52
C TRP A 254 -10.60 -7.68 -27.38
N LEU A 255 -10.14 -6.86 -26.43
CA LEU A 255 -9.58 -7.27 -25.14
C LEU A 255 -10.68 -7.31 -24.07
N THR A 256 -10.48 -8.14 -23.05
CA THR A 256 -11.21 -8.00 -21.77
C THR A 256 -10.26 -7.33 -20.78
N LEU A 257 -10.68 -6.27 -20.11
CA LEU A 257 -9.82 -5.51 -19.21
C LEU A 257 -9.91 -6.04 -17.78
N ASP A 258 -8.85 -5.85 -17.00
CA ASP A 258 -8.85 -6.04 -15.55
C ASP A 258 -9.68 -4.93 -14.88
N GLY A 259 -10.22 -5.24 -13.69
CA GLY A 259 -10.97 -4.28 -12.89
C GLY A 259 -10.10 -3.38 -12.02
N ASN A 260 -8.84 -3.77 -11.77
CA ASN A 260 -7.91 -3.09 -10.88
C ASN A 260 -6.83 -2.32 -11.67
N VAL A 261 -7.20 -1.13 -12.15
CA VAL A 261 -6.28 -0.16 -12.78
C VAL A 261 -5.53 0.63 -11.72
N TYR A 262 -4.27 0.98 -11.98
CA TYR A 262 -3.38 1.55 -10.96
C TYR A 262 -2.58 2.75 -11.47
N PRO A 263 -2.44 3.82 -10.69
CA PRO A 263 -1.60 4.95 -11.04
C PRO A 263 -0.14 4.68 -10.66
N ALA A 264 0.79 5.07 -11.52
CA ALA A 264 2.22 5.20 -11.21
C ALA A 264 2.78 6.49 -11.82
N VAL A 265 3.88 7.00 -11.27
CA VAL A 265 4.71 8.01 -11.94
C VAL A 265 5.59 7.28 -12.95
N VAL A 266 5.53 7.70 -14.22
CA VAL A 266 6.20 7.03 -15.34
C VAL A 266 6.61 8.04 -16.43
N ASP A 267 7.91 8.21 -16.67
CA ASP A 267 8.52 9.16 -17.62
C ASP A 267 8.09 10.61 -17.36
N GLY A 268 7.99 11.01 -16.09
CA GLY A 268 7.55 12.36 -15.66
C GLY A 268 6.05 12.63 -15.82
N ARG A 269 5.23 11.57 -15.87
CA ARG A 269 3.78 11.64 -16.06
C ARG A 269 3.09 10.66 -15.13
N ILE A 270 1.97 11.06 -14.51
CA ILE A 270 1.08 10.09 -13.88
C ILE A 270 0.42 9.27 -15.01
N LYS A 271 0.70 7.96 -15.05
CA LYS A 271 0.08 7.02 -16.01
C LYS A 271 -0.73 5.98 -15.25
N TRP A 272 -1.96 5.73 -15.73
CA TRP A 272 -2.76 4.60 -15.29
C TRP A 272 -2.35 3.36 -16.06
N ILE A 273 -1.88 2.33 -15.37
CA ILE A 273 -1.58 1.03 -15.97
C ILE A 273 -2.84 0.16 -15.87
N VAL A 274 -3.21 -0.42 -17.02
CA VAL A 274 -4.45 -1.19 -17.22
C VAL A 274 -4.06 -2.55 -17.79
N ASP A 275 -4.31 -3.60 -17.00
CA ASP A 275 -4.09 -4.97 -17.43
C ASP A 275 -5.17 -5.45 -18.39
N ALA A 276 -4.78 -6.15 -19.46
CA ALA A 276 -5.70 -6.55 -20.52
C ALA A 276 -5.46 -7.96 -21.05
N TYR A 277 -6.58 -8.66 -21.26
CA TYR A 277 -6.64 -10.09 -21.48
C TYR A 277 -7.15 -10.49 -22.86
N THR A 278 -6.59 -11.54 -23.43
CA THR A 278 -7.31 -12.37 -24.39
C THR A 278 -7.96 -13.55 -23.66
N MET A 279 -9.16 -13.92 -24.09
CA MET A 279 -9.96 -14.97 -23.47
C MET A 279 -10.75 -15.74 -24.53
N THR A 280 -11.08 -17.01 -24.26
CA THR A 280 -12.07 -17.75 -25.05
C THR A 280 -12.73 -18.87 -24.25
N ALA A 281 -13.94 -19.27 -24.66
CA ALA A 281 -14.68 -20.42 -24.14
C ALA A 281 -14.51 -21.70 -25.01
N ASN A 282 -13.62 -21.66 -26.01
CA ASN A 282 -13.53 -22.66 -27.08
C ASN A 282 -12.24 -23.49 -27.07
N TYR A 283 -11.44 -23.42 -26.01
CA TYR A 283 -10.21 -24.22 -25.90
C TYR A 283 -10.55 -25.72 -25.72
N PRO A 284 -10.08 -26.64 -26.57
CA PRO A 284 -10.48 -28.05 -26.47
C PRO A 284 -10.07 -28.71 -25.15
N TYR A 285 -10.99 -29.45 -24.53
CA TYR A 285 -10.83 -30.18 -23.25
C TYR A 285 -10.57 -29.33 -21.99
N SER A 286 -10.32 -28.02 -22.08
CA SER A 286 -10.12 -27.16 -20.90
C SER A 286 -11.43 -26.91 -20.14
N GLN A 287 -11.35 -26.84 -18.81
CA GLN A 287 -12.48 -26.61 -17.92
C GLN A 287 -13.01 -25.17 -18.00
N LEU A 288 -14.32 -25.03 -18.18
CA LEU A 288 -15.00 -23.73 -18.09
C LEU A 288 -15.02 -23.21 -16.64
N VAL A 289 -14.71 -21.93 -16.48
CA VAL A 289 -14.97 -21.14 -15.26
C VAL A 289 -15.87 -19.97 -15.61
N ASP A 290 -16.67 -19.52 -14.64
CA ASP A 290 -17.42 -18.27 -14.74
C ASP A 290 -16.56 -17.14 -14.16
N LEU A 291 -16.37 -16.07 -14.92
CA LEU A 291 -15.45 -14.97 -14.56
C LEU A 291 -15.87 -14.28 -13.26
N GLN A 292 -17.15 -13.92 -13.15
CA GLN A 292 -17.68 -13.19 -11.99
C GLN A 292 -17.53 -13.99 -10.69
N ASN A 293 -17.75 -15.31 -10.76
CA ASN A 293 -17.56 -16.20 -9.60
C ASN A 293 -16.08 -16.55 -9.34
N ALA A 294 -15.16 -16.30 -10.27
CA ALA A 294 -13.74 -16.62 -10.12
C ALA A 294 -12.94 -15.49 -9.47
N THR A 295 -13.30 -14.24 -9.77
CA THR A 295 -12.57 -13.04 -9.32
C THR A 295 -13.22 -12.33 -8.14
N SER A 296 -14.40 -12.78 -7.70
CA SER A 296 -15.07 -12.29 -6.49
C SER A 296 -14.32 -12.65 -5.21
N ASP A 297 -14.06 -11.65 -4.38
CA ASP A 297 -13.51 -11.75 -3.02
C ASP A 297 -14.07 -10.64 -2.11
N SER A 298 -13.56 -10.52 -0.88
CA SER A 298 -13.99 -9.50 0.08
C SER A 298 -13.72 -8.05 -0.34
N ILE A 299 -12.82 -7.81 -1.29
CA ILE A 299 -12.44 -6.49 -1.80
C ILE A 299 -13.36 -6.12 -2.97
N THR A 300 -13.58 -7.03 -3.92
CA THR A 300 -14.44 -6.79 -5.09
C THR A 300 -15.94 -6.81 -4.76
N GLU A 301 -16.37 -7.42 -3.64
CA GLU A 301 -17.75 -7.28 -3.16
C GLU A 301 -18.01 -5.94 -2.43
N ARG A 302 -16.95 -5.25 -1.97
CA ARG A 302 -17.06 -3.93 -1.32
C ARG A 302 -17.04 -2.80 -2.34
N SER A 303 -15.97 -2.70 -3.14
CA SER A 303 -15.80 -1.62 -4.11
C SER A 303 -16.54 -1.91 -5.41
N ALA A 304 -16.97 -0.86 -6.11
CA ALA A 304 -17.64 -0.96 -7.42
C ALA A 304 -16.67 -1.25 -8.59
N LEU A 305 -15.55 -1.95 -8.31
CA LEU A 305 -14.55 -2.35 -9.29
C LEU A 305 -15.21 -3.18 -10.40
N ILE A 306 -14.89 -2.88 -11.65
CA ILE A 306 -15.47 -3.56 -12.81
C ILE A 306 -14.84 -4.93 -12.93
N THR A 307 -15.49 -5.96 -12.38
CA THR A 307 -15.08 -7.36 -12.52
C THR A 307 -14.73 -7.69 -13.97
N ALA A 308 -13.61 -8.37 -14.23
CA ALA A 308 -13.08 -8.61 -15.58
C ALA A 308 -14.04 -9.40 -16.48
N GLY A 309 -14.96 -8.70 -17.14
CA GLY A 309 -15.98 -9.24 -18.04
C GLY A 309 -17.14 -9.98 -17.34
N ALA A 310 -18.01 -10.57 -18.18
CA ALA A 310 -19.12 -11.39 -17.74
C ALA A 310 -19.30 -12.61 -18.66
N GLY A 311 -19.45 -13.79 -18.08
CA GLY A 311 -19.63 -15.04 -18.81
C GLY A 311 -18.59 -16.11 -18.44
N GLN A 312 -18.55 -17.16 -19.26
CA GLN A 312 -17.68 -18.31 -19.03
C GLN A 312 -16.51 -18.36 -20.03
N ILE A 313 -15.32 -18.69 -19.53
CA ILE A 313 -14.10 -18.88 -20.32
C ILE A 313 -13.47 -20.24 -19.99
N ASN A 314 -12.62 -20.75 -20.88
CA ASN A 314 -11.72 -21.87 -20.58
C ASN A 314 -10.29 -21.66 -21.09
N TYR A 315 -9.91 -20.40 -21.36
CA TYR A 315 -8.56 -19.95 -21.70
C TYR A 315 -8.43 -18.47 -21.35
N VAL A 316 -7.27 -18.07 -20.83
CA VAL A 316 -6.90 -16.67 -20.57
C VAL A 316 -5.39 -16.46 -20.74
N ARG A 317 -5.01 -15.29 -21.25
CA ARG A 317 -3.65 -14.72 -21.15
C ARG A 317 -3.73 -13.23 -20.85
N ASN A 318 -2.82 -12.73 -20.02
CA ASN A 318 -2.55 -11.30 -19.86
C ASN A 318 -1.66 -10.88 -21.03
N SER A 319 -2.29 -10.54 -22.16
CA SER A 319 -1.58 -10.40 -23.43
C SER A 319 -1.19 -8.96 -23.73
N VAL A 320 -1.82 -7.98 -23.09
CA VAL A 320 -1.54 -6.55 -23.29
C VAL A 320 -1.41 -5.84 -21.94
N LYS A 321 -0.38 -5.01 -21.83
CA LYS A 321 -0.35 -3.92 -20.84
C LYS A 321 -0.77 -2.65 -21.56
N ALA A 322 -1.76 -1.93 -21.04
CA ALA A 322 -2.15 -0.63 -21.58
C ALA A 322 -1.79 0.49 -20.60
N THR A 323 -1.36 1.63 -21.11
CA THR A 323 -1.20 2.86 -20.32
C THR A 323 -2.24 3.88 -20.73
N VAL A 324 -2.76 4.65 -19.79
CA VAL A 324 -3.56 5.86 -20.05
C VAL A 324 -2.92 7.02 -19.31
N ASP A 325 -2.44 8.01 -20.04
CA ASP A 325 -1.85 9.22 -19.46
C ASP A 325 -2.92 10.03 -18.70
N ALA A 326 -2.62 10.47 -17.48
CA ALA A 326 -3.58 11.17 -16.64
C ALA A 326 -3.85 12.62 -17.06
N TYR A 327 -3.02 13.24 -17.91
CA TYR A 327 -3.14 14.63 -18.34
C TYR A 327 -3.87 14.79 -19.68
N ASP A 328 -3.43 14.13 -20.74
CA ASP A 328 -4.06 14.23 -22.07
C ASP A 328 -4.88 12.99 -22.48
N GLY A 329 -4.76 11.89 -21.73
CA GLY A 329 -5.54 10.68 -21.97
C GLY A 329 -5.09 9.91 -23.20
N SER A 330 -3.88 10.14 -23.72
CA SER A 330 -3.21 9.25 -24.66
C SER A 330 -3.23 7.80 -24.16
N ILE A 331 -3.20 6.84 -25.10
CA ILE A 331 -3.31 5.41 -24.81
C ILE A 331 -2.29 4.66 -25.64
N ASP A 332 -1.40 3.95 -24.97
CA ASP A 332 -0.46 3.01 -25.59
C ASP A 332 -0.84 1.58 -25.19
N LEU A 333 -0.67 0.64 -26.10
CA LEU A 333 -1.07 -0.76 -25.94
C LEU A 333 0.14 -1.66 -26.24
N TYR A 334 0.80 -2.16 -25.21
CA TYR A 334 2.04 -2.95 -25.35
C TYR A 334 1.74 -4.45 -25.45
N ALA A 335 2.29 -5.11 -26.47
CA ALA A 335 2.20 -6.56 -26.65
C ALA A 335 3.07 -7.29 -25.61
N TRP A 336 2.43 -7.84 -24.57
CA TRP A 336 3.08 -8.44 -23.40
C TRP A 336 3.32 -9.94 -23.58
N ASP A 337 2.24 -10.73 -23.76
CA ASP A 337 2.36 -12.14 -24.15
C ASP A 337 2.42 -12.26 -25.67
N THR A 338 3.64 -12.17 -26.22
CA THR A 338 3.85 -12.33 -27.67
C THR A 338 3.72 -13.78 -28.17
N GLU A 339 3.62 -14.77 -27.27
CA GLU A 339 3.38 -16.17 -27.62
C GLU A 339 1.88 -16.49 -27.77
N ASP A 340 0.99 -15.69 -27.18
CA ASP A 340 -0.46 -15.85 -27.28
C ASP A 340 -0.97 -15.87 -28.74
N PRO A 341 -1.53 -17.00 -29.22
CA PRO A 341 -2.06 -17.11 -30.57
C PRO A 341 -3.29 -16.23 -30.83
N ILE A 342 -4.00 -15.76 -29.80
CA ILE A 342 -5.12 -14.82 -29.93
C ILE A 342 -4.60 -13.40 -30.13
N LEU A 343 -3.64 -12.92 -29.31
CA LEU A 343 -2.97 -11.64 -29.54
C LEU A 343 -2.33 -11.60 -30.93
N GLN A 344 -1.59 -12.65 -31.30
CA GLN A 344 -0.98 -12.80 -32.61
C GLN A 344 -2.01 -12.80 -33.77
N ALA A 345 -3.30 -13.07 -33.52
CA ALA A 345 -4.34 -12.94 -34.53
C ALA A 345 -4.89 -11.51 -34.62
N TRP A 346 -5.01 -10.81 -33.50
CA TRP A 346 -5.47 -9.41 -33.45
C TRP A 346 -4.42 -8.42 -33.97
N ASP A 347 -3.14 -8.58 -33.63
CA ASP A 347 -2.03 -7.80 -34.21
C ASP A 347 -2.05 -7.84 -35.75
N LYS A 348 -2.21 -9.04 -36.32
CA LYS A 348 -2.30 -9.24 -37.78
C LYS A 348 -3.60 -8.68 -38.39
N ALA A 349 -4.64 -8.46 -37.59
CA ALA A 349 -5.91 -7.86 -38.02
C ALA A 349 -5.89 -6.32 -37.92
N PHE A 350 -5.15 -5.76 -36.96
CA PHE A 350 -4.98 -4.33 -36.72
C PHE A 350 -3.49 -3.93 -36.62
N PRO A 351 -2.69 -4.01 -37.70
CA PRO A 351 -1.26 -3.74 -37.64
C PRO A 351 -0.97 -2.31 -37.18
N GLY A 352 -0.12 -2.16 -36.16
CA GLY A 352 0.19 -0.87 -35.54
C GLY A 352 -0.84 -0.36 -34.53
N ALA A 353 -1.78 -1.21 -34.10
CA ALA A 353 -2.61 -0.96 -32.91
C ALA A 353 -1.97 -1.43 -31.60
N LEU A 354 -0.80 -2.09 -31.68
CA LEU A 354 0.01 -2.51 -30.55
C LEU A 354 1.45 -2.03 -30.74
N SER A 355 2.06 -1.50 -29.68
CA SER A 355 3.50 -1.29 -29.57
C SER A 355 4.21 -2.58 -29.12
N PRO A 356 5.44 -2.84 -29.57
CA PRO A 356 6.27 -3.93 -29.05
C PRO A 356 6.69 -3.65 -27.60
N LEU A 357 6.98 -4.71 -26.84
CA LEU A 357 7.56 -4.64 -25.50
C LEU A 357 8.79 -3.69 -25.42
N SER A 358 9.60 -3.64 -26.49
CA SER A 358 10.79 -2.79 -26.61
C SER A 358 10.54 -1.28 -26.62
N GLU A 359 9.29 -0.82 -26.60
CA GLU A 359 8.91 0.59 -26.45
C GLU A 359 8.48 0.96 -25.02
N MET A 360 8.47 0.01 -24.08
CA MET A 360 8.23 0.28 -22.66
C MET A 360 9.50 0.83 -21.98
N SER A 361 9.40 1.96 -21.29
CA SER A 361 10.49 2.54 -20.50
C SER A 361 10.86 1.65 -19.30
N GLY A 362 12.08 1.79 -18.79
CA GLY A 362 12.52 1.02 -17.60
C GLY A 362 11.69 1.34 -16.36
N GLU A 363 11.23 2.59 -16.26
CA GLU A 363 10.30 3.10 -15.24
C GLU A 363 8.92 2.45 -15.37
N LEU A 364 8.35 2.39 -16.59
CA LEU A 364 7.09 1.66 -16.82
C LEU A 364 7.23 0.17 -16.47
N MET A 365 8.36 -0.44 -16.80
CA MET A 365 8.64 -1.84 -16.47
C MET A 365 8.69 -2.05 -14.94
N SER A 366 9.34 -1.17 -14.17
CA SER A 366 9.39 -1.30 -12.70
C SER A 366 8.02 -1.19 -12.02
N HIS A 367 7.02 -0.57 -12.64
CA HIS A 367 5.66 -0.51 -12.09
C HIS A 367 4.75 -1.67 -12.56
N VAL A 368 5.11 -2.42 -13.60
CA VAL A 368 4.29 -3.58 -14.03
C VAL A 368 4.30 -4.68 -12.95
N ARG A 369 3.09 -5.05 -12.51
CA ARG A 369 2.79 -6.12 -11.54
C ARG A 369 2.08 -7.33 -12.19
N TYR A 370 2.01 -8.48 -11.50
CA TYR A 370 1.25 -9.66 -11.96
C TYR A 370 -0.25 -9.50 -11.66
N PRO A 371 -1.18 -9.69 -12.61
CA PRO A 371 -2.56 -9.25 -12.44
C PRO A 371 -3.35 -10.03 -11.37
N GLN A 372 -4.19 -9.31 -10.61
CA GLN A 372 -5.01 -9.93 -9.56
C GLN A 372 -6.08 -10.86 -10.12
N ASP A 373 -6.88 -10.41 -11.09
CA ASP A 373 -7.98 -11.24 -11.60
C ASP A 373 -7.44 -12.49 -12.35
N LEU A 374 -6.25 -12.42 -12.97
CA LEU A 374 -5.56 -13.60 -13.49
C LEU A 374 -5.24 -14.62 -12.39
N LEU A 375 -4.59 -14.21 -11.30
CA LEU A 375 -4.25 -15.15 -10.22
C LEU A 375 -5.52 -15.68 -9.52
N LYS A 376 -6.59 -14.89 -9.43
CA LYS A 376 -7.89 -15.37 -8.93
C LYS A 376 -8.53 -16.42 -9.86
N ILE A 377 -8.46 -16.23 -11.18
CA ILE A 377 -8.89 -17.26 -12.13
C ILE A 377 -8.03 -18.54 -12.00
N GLN A 378 -6.71 -18.39 -11.86
CA GLN A 378 -5.77 -19.51 -11.72
C GLN A 378 -5.94 -20.26 -10.39
N ARG A 379 -6.09 -19.58 -9.25
CA ARG A 379 -6.30 -20.21 -7.94
C ARG A 379 -7.59 -21.04 -7.94
N VAL A 380 -8.64 -20.57 -8.61
CA VAL A 380 -9.91 -21.29 -8.76
C VAL A 380 -9.75 -22.58 -9.58
N GLN A 381 -8.84 -22.64 -10.55
CA GLN A 381 -8.44 -23.91 -11.17
C GLN A 381 -7.59 -24.78 -10.25
N LEU A 382 -6.60 -24.21 -9.57
CA LEU A 382 -5.65 -24.94 -8.74
C LEU A 382 -6.30 -25.70 -7.58
N ARG A 383 -7.47 -25.25 -7.10
CA ARG A 383 -8.39 -26.02 -6.23
C ARG A 383 -8.56 -27.50 -6.63
N LYS A 384 -8.46 -27.82 -7.91
CA LYS A 384 -8.50 -29.19 -8.45
C LYS A 384 -7.28 -29.56 -9.28
N TYR A 385 -6.82 -28.64 -10.13
CA TYR A 385 -5.79 -28.91 -11.15
C TYR A 385 -4.34 -28.84 -10.63
N HIS A 386 -4.15 -28.69 -9.31
CA HIS A 386 -2.89 -29.12 -8.68
C HIS A 386 -2.76 -30.66 -8.68
N VAL A 387 -3.87 -31.41 -8.59
CA VAL A 387 -3.87 -32.89 -8.66
C VAL A 387 -3.70 -33.34 -10.11
N THR A 388 -2.54 -33.93 -10.42
CA THR A 388 -2.17 -34.34 -11.80
C THR A 388 -2.40 -35.81 -12.13
N ASP A 389 -2.50 -36.71 -11.14
CA ASP A 389 -2.84 -38.12 -11.37
C ASP A 389 -4.35 -38.29 -11.68
N PRO A 390 -4.73 -38.82 -12.85
CA PRO A 390 -6.14 -39.07 -13.19
C PRO A 390 -6.87 -40.01 -12.22
N SER A 391 -6.16 -40.94 -11.55
CA SER A 391 -6.79 -41.86 -10.59
C SER A 391 -7.17 -41.19 -9.28
N SER A 392 -6.41 -40.17 -8.85
CA SER A 392 -6.65 -39.35 -7.65
C SER A 392 -7.60 -38.19 -7.93
N PHE A 393 -7.52 -37.58 -9.13
CA PHE A 393 -8.48 -36.58 -9.58
C PHE A 393 -9.90 -37.18 -9.66
N TYR A 394 -10.05 -38.41 -10.16
CA TYR A 394 -11.33 -39.12 -10.19
C TYR A 394 -11.93 -39.36 -8.78
N THR A 395 -11.11 -39.54 -7.73
CA THR A 395 -11.63 -39.73 -6.36
C THR A 395 -11.87 -38.42 -5.61
N GLY A 396 -11.25 -37.31 -6.04
CA GLY A 396 -11.47 -35.96 -5.50
C GLY A 396 -11.11 -35.80 -4.01
N GLN A 397 -10.25 -36.66 -3.48
CA GLN A 397 -9.93 -36.73 -2.04
C GLN A 397 -8.91 -35.68 -1.57
N ASP A 398 -8.31 -34.93 -2.49
CA ASP A 398 -7.28 -33.93 -2.24
C ASP A 398 -7.62 -32.63 -2.99
N TYR A 399 -8.88 -32.21 -2.94
CA TYR A 399 -9.31 -30.92 -3.49
C TYR A 399 -9.25 -29.83 -2.43
N TRP A 400 -8.95 -28.61 -2.87
CA TRP A 400 -8.76 -27.43 -2.03
C TRP A 400 -9.80 -26.36 -2.32
N GLU A 401 -9.94 -25.42 -1.38
CA GLU A 401 -10.64 -24.17 -1.53
C GLU A 401 -9.81 -23.00 -0.99
N VAL A 402 -10.14 -21.79 -1.45
CA VAL A 402 -9.59 -20.56 -0.88
C VAL A 402 -10.20 -20.40 0.51
N PRO A 403 -9.42 -20.07 1.56
CA PRO A 403 -9.99 -19.80 2.87
C PRO A 403 -10.90 -18.56 2.82
N LYS A 404 -11.83 -18.48 3.78
CA LYS A 404 -12.63 -17.27 3.96
C LYS A 404 -11.78 -16.14 4.51
N ASP A 405 -12.10 -14.92 4.10
CA ASP A 405 -11.51 -13.72 4.68
C ASP A 405 -11.88 -13.66 6.17
N PRO A 406 -10.93 -13.65 7.11
CA PRO A 406 -11.25 -13.62 8.53
C PRO A 406 -11.92 -12.32 8.99
N THR A 407 -11.77 -11.23 8.23
CA THR A 407 -12.47 -9.95 8.44
C THR A 407 -13.86 -9.95 7.79
N HIS A 408 -14.09 -10.78 6.77
CA HIS A 408 -15.32 -10.91 5.99
C HIS A 408 -15.72 -12.39 5.81
N ALA A 409 -16.12 -13.05 6.90
CA ALA A 409 -16.25 -14.51 7.03
C ALA A 409 -17.19 -15.25 6.04
N THR A 410 -17.91 -14.56 5.16
CA THR A 410 -18.69 -15.16 4.06
C THR A 410 -17.98 -15.16 2.71
N GLN A 411 -17.02 -14.26 2.50
CA GLN A 411 -16.29 -14.01 1.27
C GLN A 411 -14.98 -14.80 1.24
N ASP A 412 -14.53 -15.23 0.05
CA ASP A 412 -13.19 -15.80 -0.11
C ASP A 412 -12.14 -14.71 0.15
N ALA A 413 -11.01 -15.07 0.74
CA ALA A 413 -9.91 -14.14 0.97
C ALA A 413 -9.40 -13.56 -0.37
N PRO A 414 -8.99 -12.28 -0.43
CA PRO A 414 -8.43 -11.68 -1.63
C PRO A 414 -7.00 -12.22 -1.94
N THR A 415 -6.36 -11.65 -2.95
CA THR A 415 -4.95 -11.87 -3.29
C THR A 415 -4.11 -10.68 -2.85
N TYR A 416 -2.99 -10.89 -2.16
CA TYR A 416 -2.19 -9.81 -1.56
C TYR A 416 -0.92 -9.52 -2.35
N TYR A 417 -0.71 -8.28 -2.78
CA TYR A 417 0.62 -7.81 -3.17
C TYR A 417 1.45 -7.59 -1.90
N GLN A 418 2.67 -8.12 -1.92
CA GLN A 418 3.68 -8.00 -0.85
C GLN A 418 5.06 -8.44 -1.38
N SER A 419 6.13 -7.79 -0.96
CA SER A 419 7.50 -8.31 -1.16
C SER A 419 7.81 -9.48 -0.22
N LEU A 420 8.31 -10.59 -0.77
CA LEU A 420 8.79 -11.74 0.00
C LEU A 420 9.84 -12.57 -0.76
N ALA A 421 10.69 -13.27 -0.02
CA ALA A 421 11.49 -14.38 -0.55
C ALA A 421 10.74 -15.70 -0.32
N MET A 422 10.60 -16.53 -1.35
CA MET A 422 10.15 -17.92 -1.16
C MET A 422 11.32 -18.78 -0.67
N PRO A 423 11.08 -19.85 0.09
CA PRO A 423 12.13 -20.78 0.56
C PRO A 423 13.05 -21.28 -0.58
N GLY A 424 14.28 -20.76 -0.62
CA GLY A 424 15.28 -21.05 -1.66
C GLY A 424 15.52 -19.91 -2.68
N GLN A 425 14.85 -18.76 -2.54
CA GLN A 425 15.31 -17.48 -3.09
C GLN A 425 16.27 -16.82 -2.11
N ASP A 426 17.35 -16.22 -2.62
CA ASP A 426 18.32 -15.45 -1.80
C ASP A 426 17.83 -14.01 -1.54
N ASP A 427 17.14 -13.41 -2.51
CA ASP A 427 16.60 -12.04 -2.47
C ASP A 427 15.06 -12.02 -2.42
N PRO A 428 14.43 -11.01 -1.78
CA PRO A 428 12.98 -10.82 -1.84
C PRO A 428 12.52 -10.38 -3.24
N SER A 429 11.31 -10.80 -3.62
CA SER A 429 10.65 -10.45 -4.88
C SER A 429 9.23 -9.95 -4.61
N PHE A 430 8.85 -8.82 -5.20
CA PHE A 430 7.46 -8.34 -5.16
C PHE A 430 6.54 -9.41 -5.75
N SER A 431 5.56 -9.86 -4.96
CA SER A 431 4.79 -11.07 -5.24
C SER A 431 3.30 -10.84 -5.01
N LEU A 432 2.47 -11.51 -5.81
CA LEU A 432 1.04 -11.61 -5.56
C LEU A 432 0.73 -12.98 -4.92
N THR A 433 0.20 -12.98 -3.70
CA THR A 433 0.07 -14.19 -2.87
C THR A 433 -1.38 -14.67 -2.72
N THR A 434 -1.56 -15.98 -2.51
CA THR A 434 -2.85 -16.56 -2.07
C THR A 434 -2.66 -17.91 -1.37
N THR A 435 -3.64 -18.33 -0.57
CA THR A 435 -3.59 -19.51 0.29
C THR A 435 -4.70 -20.53 0.00
N PHE A 436 -4.49 -21.78 0.41
CA PHE A 436 -5.40 -22.90 0.18
C PHE A 436 -5.62 -23.76 1.42
N ILE A 437 -6.86 -24.19 1.64
CA ILE A 437 -7.32 -25.11 2.69
C ILE A 437 -8.06 -26.33 2.09
N PRO A 438 -8.17 -27.48 2.79
CA PRO A 438 -8.73 -28.71 2.21
C PRO A 438 -10.27 -28.76 2.24
N THR A 439 -10.88 -28.98 1.06
CA THR A 439 -12.31 -28.82 0.85
C THR A 439 -13.19 -29.65 1.79
N GLY A 440 -14.18 -28.98 2.41
CA GLY A 440 -15.30 -29.63 3.09
C GLY A 440 -14.95 -30.43 4.36
N THR A 441 -13.73 -30.28 4.89
CA THR A 441 -13.29 -31.00 6.10
C THR A 441 -13.70 -30.31 7.41
N GLY A 442 -14.14 -29.05 7.35
CA GLY A 442 -14.42 -28.22 8.54
C GLY A 442 -13.18 -27.91 9.37
N ARG A 443 -11.99 -28.11 8.82
CA ARG A 443 -10.69 -27.81 9.42
C ARG A 443 -9.92 -26.92 8.48
N GLU A 444 -9.85 -25.63 8.81
CA GLU A 444 -9.13 -24.62 8.02
C GLU A 444 -7.63 -24.69 8.33
N ILE A 445 -7.02 -25.82 7.97
CA ILE A 445 -5.58 -26.06 8.05
C ILE A 445 -4.93 -25.75 6.70
N LEU A 446 -3.77 -25.10 6.71
CA LEU A 446 -3.08 -24.69 5.49
C LEU A 446 -2.60 -25.91 4.69
N ARG A 447 -2.78 -25.86 3.37
CA ARG A 447 -2.36 -26.90 2.41
C ARG A 447 -1.55 -26.38 1.24
N GLY A 448 -1.79 -25.14 0.83
CA GLY A 448 -0.97 -24.46 -0.17
C GLY A 448 -0.73 -23.00 0.20
N PHE A 449 0.49 -22.52 0.01
CA PHE A 449 0.81 -21.11 -0.12
C PHE A 449 1.39 -20.90 -1.52
N LEU A 450 0.78 -20.01 -2.31
CA LEU A 450 1.16 -19.72 -3.69
C LEU A 450 1.59 -18.26 -3.79
N ALA A 451 2.78 -18.03 -4.33
CA ALA A 451 3.22 -16.72 -4.80
C ALA A 451 3.30 -16.74 -6.33
N ALA A 452 2.76 -15.72 -6.98
CA ALA A 452 3.08 -15.36 -8.35
C ALA A 452 4.11 -14.23 -8.30
N ASP A 453 5.28 -14.47 -8.91
CA ASP A 453 6.32 -13.47 -9.06
C ASP A 453 5.77 -12.27 -9.87
N ALA A 454 5.74 -11.10 -9.24
CA ALA A 454 5.11 -9.90 -9.78
C ALA A 454 6.11 -8.84 -10.22
N ASP A 455 7.41 -9.05 -10.07
CA ASP A 455 8.41 -8.06 -10.49
C ASP A 455 8.78 -8.23 -11.97
N ALA A 456 8.35 -7.29 -12.81
CA ALA A 456 8.64 -7.27 -14.23
C ALA A 456 10.10 -6.91 -14.57
N GLY A 457 10.89 -6.45 -13.59
CA GLY A 457 12.22 -5.89 -13.79
C GLY A 457 12.20 -4.41 -14.17
N ARG A 458 13.39 -3.80 -14.19
CA ARG A 458 13.59 -2.35 -14.43
C ARG A 458 14.36 -2.05 -15.73
N GLU A 459 14.60 -3.04 -16.58
CA GLU A 459 15.28 -2.87 -17.86
C GLU A 459 14.26 -2.57 -18.98
N ALA A 460 14.48 -1.49 -19.72
CA ALA A 460 13.54 -0.97 -20.71
C ALA A 460 13.18 -2.01 -21.79
N GLY A 461 11.93 -2.44 -21.79
CA GLY A 461 11.39 -3.45 -22.70
C GLY A 461 11.98 -4.87 -22.55
N VAL A 462 12.63 -5.17 -21.42
CA VAL A 462 13.14 -6.50 -21.10
C VAL A 462 12.44 -7.00 -19.84
N LYS A 463 11.46 -7.88 -20.04
CA LYS A 463 10.76 -8.59 -18.97
C LYS A 463 11.75 -9.48 -18.21
N ALA A 464 11.79 -9.37 -16.88
CA ALA A 464 12.56 -10.27 -16.01
C ALA A 464 12.18 -11.75 -16.23
N ASP A 465 13.19 -12.63 -16.27
CA ASP A 465 13.02 -14.08 -16.46
C ASP A 465 12.08 -14.71 -15.40
N SER A 466 12.00 -14.12 -14.20
CA SER A 466 11.18 -14.61 -13.09
C SER A 466 9.70 -14.18 -13.14
N TYR A 467 9.33 -13.11 -13.87
CA TYR A 467 7.97 -12.56 -13.81
C TYR A 467 6.92 -13.58 -14.26
N GLY A 468 5.93 -13.77 -13.40
CA GLY A 468 4.84 -14.72 -13.57
C GLY A 468 5.20 -16.17 -13.26
N THR A 469 6.41 -16.44 -12.74
CA THR A 469 6.72 -17.75 -12.15
C THR A 469 5.79 -18.01 -10.96
N LEU A 470 5.07 -19.13 -11.01
CA LEU A 470 4.14 -19.55 -9.98
C LEU A 470 4.84 -20.52 -9.02
N ARG A 471 5.11 -20.07 -7.79
CA ARG A 471 5.83 -20.83 -6.75
C ARG A 471 4.84 -21.31 -5.69
N LEU A 472 4.66 -22.63 -5.60
CA LEU A 472 3.69 -23.29 -4.70
C LEU A 472 4.40 -24.09 -3.61
N LEU A 473 4.21 -23.66 -2.36
CA LEU A 473 4.54 -24.46 -1.18
C LEU A 473 3.37 -25.41 -0.89
N GLU A 474 3.56 -26.71 -1.17
CA GLU A 474 2.59 -27.75 -0.83
C GLU A 474 2.89 -28.28 0.58
N LEU A 475 1.98 -28.05 1.54
CA LEU A 475 2.16 -28.52 2.91
C LEU A 475 1.77 -30.01 3.03
N PRO A 476 2.57 -30.86 3.70
CA PRO A 476 2.28 -32.29 3.83
C PRO A 476 0.87 -32.58 4.35
N ARG A 477 0.15 -33.54 3.75
CA ARG A 477 -1.23 -33.90 4.17
C ARG A 477 -1.38 -34.35 5.64
N ALA A 478 -0.26 -34.64 6.33
CA ALA A 478 -0.21 -34.98 7.74
C ALA A 478 0.06 -33.76 8.67
N SER A 479 0.37 -32.58 8.12
CA SER A 479 0.59 -31.37 8.90
C SER A 479 -0.73 -30.81 9.46
N ALA A 480 -0.61 -30.10 10.58
CA ALA A 480 -1.67 -29.39 11.26
C ALA A 480 -1.32 -27.89 11.44
N ILE A 481 -0.73 -27.30 10.40
CA ILE A 481 -0.53 -25.84 10.32
C ILE A 481 -1.90 -25.18 10.17
N ASP A 482 -2.18 -24.18 10.98
CA ASP A 482 -3.42 -23.41 10.87
C ASP A 482 -3.45 -22.60 9.58
N GLY A 483 -4.63 -22.42 9.00
CA GLY A 483 -4.91 -21.41 7.98
C GLY A 483 -5.59 -20.16 8.58
N PRO A 484 -5.87 -19.14 7.75
CA PRO A 484 -6.27 -17.80 8.18
C PRO A 484 -7.38 -17.73 9.25
N GLY A 485 -8.50 -18.45 9.11
CA GLY A 485 -9.60 -18.40 10.09
C GLY A 485 -9.26 -19.03 11.45
N GLN A 486 -8.40 -20.06 11.50
CA GLN A 486 -7.90 -20.61 12.77
C GLN A 486 -6.87 -19.67 13.44
N VAL A 487 -6.09 -18.92 12.66
CA VAL A 487 -5.19 -17.88 13.18
C VAL A 487 -6.00 -16.71 13.74
N GLN A 488 -7.00 -16.20 13.01
CA GLN A 488 -7.88 -15.13 13.49
C GLN A 488 -8.59 -15.50 14.80
N ASN A 489 -9.07 -16.75 14.92
CA ASN A 489 -9.66 -17.25 16.17
C ASN A 489 -8.65 -17.23 17.34
N GLN A 490 -7.36 -17.52 17.09
CA GLN A 490 -6.31 -17.41 18.12
C GLN A 490 -6.05 -15.95 18.51
N ILE A 491 -6.02 -15.03 17.54
CA ILE A 491 -5.91 -13.57 17.77
C ILE A 491 -7.09 -13.07 18.63
N GLU A 492 -8.33 -13.41 18.30
CA GLU A 492 -9.51 -12.93 19.03
C GLU A 492 -9.64 -13.45 20.48
N VAL A 493 -9.14 -14.65 20.77
CA VAL A 493 -9.19 -15.24 22.13
C VAL A 493 -7.90 -15.05 22.93
N SER A 494 -6.87 -14.42 22.35
CA SER A 494 -5.55 -14.28 22.97
C SER A 494 -5.61 -13.50 24.29
N THR A 495 -4.90 -14.01 25.29
CA THR A 495 -4.71 -13.37 26.60
C THR A 495 -3.31 -12.76 26.76
N GLU A 496 -2.52 -12.72 25.70
CA GLU A 496 -1.15 -12.20 25.73
C GLU A 496 -1.10 -10.69 25.84
N ARG A 497 -0.12 -10.20 26.61
CA ARG A 497 0.09 -8.77 26.87
C ARG A 497 0.76 -8.09 25.69
N SER A 498 0.54 -6.77 25.59
CA SER A 498 1.33 -5.96 24.67
C SER A 498 2.82 -6.05 25.03
N GLN A 499 3.65 -6.06 24.00
CA GLN A 499 5.09 -5.86 24.09
C GLN A 499 5.45 -4.36 24.16
N ASP A 500 4.47 -3.47 23.92
CA ASP A 500 4.60 -2.03 24.16
C ASP A 500 4.40 -1.71 25.66
N PRO A 501 5.40 -1.17 26.37
CA PRO A 501 5.27 -0.86 27.81
C PRO A 501 4.22 0.22 28.13
N SER A 502 3.75 0.98 27.14
CA SER A 502 2.70 2.00 27.31
C SER A 502 1.28 1.44 27.26
N GLU A 503 1.08 0.22 26.76
CA GLU A 503 -0.22 -0.44 26.62
C GLU A 503 -0.33 -1.65 27.58
N PRO A 504 -0.80 -1.44 28.84
CA PRO A 504 -0.80 -2.48 29.87
C PRO A 504 -1.88 -3.57 29.70
N LEU A 505 -2.73 -3.46 28.67
CA LEU A 505 -3.78 -4.44 28.37
C LEU A 505 -3.23 -5.75 27.79
N ASN A 506 -4.08 -6.76 27.76
CA ASN A 506 -3.89 -7.93 26.88
C ASN A 506 -4.77 -7.84 25.62
N LEU A 507 -4.47 -8.66 24.61
CA LEU A 507 -5.05 -8.52 23.27
C LEU A 507 -6.58 -8.58 23.28
N SER A 508 -7.18 -9.57 23.97
CA SER A 508 -8.64 -9.65 24.12
C SER A 508 -9.26 -8.49 24.92
N GLN A 509 -8.56 -7.91 25.90
CA GLN A 509 -9.00 -6.68 26.57
C GLN A 509 -8.93 -5.46 25.64
N PHE A 510 -7.84 -5.31 24.87
CA PHE A 510 -7.68 -4.25 23.88
C PHE A 510 -8.77 -4.32 22.80
N ILE A 511 -9.02 -5.52 22.26
CA ILE A 511 -10.13 -5.79 21.32
C ILE A 511 -11.47 -5.40 21.95
N ALA A 512 -11.74 -5.83 23.17
CA ALA A 512 -13.00 -5.54 23.85
C ALA A 512 -13.18 -4.05 24.17
N GLN A 513 -12.12 -3.32 24.50
CA GLN A 513 -12.15 -1.88 24.78
C GLN A 513 -12.33 -1.04 23.50
N ASN A 514 -11.66 -1.41 22.41
CA ASN A 514 -11.79 -0.71 21.13
C ASN A 514 -13.09 -1.01 20.38
N ARG A 515 -13.79 -2.11 20.73
CA ARG A 515 -15.17 -2.42 20.27
C ARG A 515 -16.28 -1.74 21.11
N GLN A 516 -15.96 -0.95 22.14
CA GLN A 516 -16.96 -0.29 23.00
C GLN A 516 -17.42 1.09 22.49
N SER A 517 -18.59 1.52 22.99
CA SER A 517 -19.33 2.72 22.58
C SER A 517 -18.46 3.96 22.35
N GLY A 518 -18.36 4.38 21.09
CA GLY A 518 -17.66 5.61 20.68
C GLY A 518 -16.36 5.37 19.92
N ARG A 519 -15.79 4.16 19.98
CA ARG A 519 -14.69 3.72 19.11
C ARG A 519 -15.22 2.72 18.08
N GLN A 520 -14.49 2.57 16.98
CA GLN A 520 -14.64 1.50 16.01
C GLN A 520 -13.28 0.85 15.83
N LEU A 521 -13.25 -0.48 15.91
CA LEU A 521 -12.09 -1.32 15.69
C LEU A 521 -12.25 -2.06 14.37
N THR A 522 -11.26 -1.94 13.48
CA THR A 522 -11.21 -2.63 12.20
C THR A 522 -9.92 -3.45 12.13
N PHE A 523 -10.04 -4.75 11.83
CA PHE A 523 -8.88 -5.61 11.57
C PHE A 523 -8.47 -5.41 10.11
N GLY A 524 -7.15 -5.30 9.85
CA GLY A 524 -6.62 -5.31 8.50
C GLY A 524 -6.43 -6.72 7.94
N ASN A 525 -5.91 -6.78 6.72
CA ASN A 525 -5.51 -8.01 6.05
C ASN A 525 -4.62 -8.88 6.95
N LEU A 526 -4.96 -10.17 7.07
CA LEU A 526 -4.12 -11.17 7.72
C LEU A 526 -3.10 -11.70 6.71
N LEU A 527 -1.95 -11.04 6.62
CA LEU A 527 -0.86 -11.44 5.74
C LEU A 527 -0.23 -12.76 6.22
N THR A 528 0.31 -13.52 5.27
CA THR A 528 0.89 -14.85 5.50
C THR A 528 2.26 -14.89 4.80
N LEU A 529 3.32 -15.28 5.52
CA LEU A 529 4.70 -15.26 5.01
C LEU A 529 5.45 -16.57 5.36
N PRO A 530 6.16 -17.21 4.40
CA PRO A 530 6.85 -18.49 4.60
C PRO A 530 8.27 -18.36 5.20
N VAL A 531 8.43 -17.48 6.18
CA VAL A 531 9.71 -17.09 6.81
C VAL A 531 10.07 -17.94 8.03
N GLY A 532 11.34 -17.92 8.46
CA GLY A 532 11.82 -18.63 9.65
C GLY A 532 11.76 -20.16 9.54
N GLY A 533 11.59 -20.69 8.33
CA GLY A 533 11.28 -22.10 8.08
C GLY A 533 9.87 -22.53 8.52
N GLY A 534 8.97 -21.58 8.83
CA GLY A 534 7.58 -21.83 9.22
C GLY A 534 6.59 -20.96 8.45
N LEU A 535 5.45 -20.66 9.09
CA LEU A 535 4.48 -19.68 8.59
C LEU A 535 4.32 -18.58 9.66
N LEU A 536 4.76 -17.38 9.32
CA LEU A 536 4.45 -16.16 10.07
C LEU A 536 3.14 -15.56 9.53
N TYR A 537 2.25 -15.17 10.43
CA TYR A 537 1.07 -14.40 10.12
C TYR A 537 1.15 -13.03 10.76
N VAL A 538 0.80 -11.97 10.03
CA VAL A 538 0.83 -10.59 10.53
C VAL A 538 -0.50 -9.90 10.24
N GLN A 539 -1.02 -9.16 11.23
CA GLN A 539 -2.26 -8.41 11.09
C GLN A 539 -2.17 -7.05 11.81
N PRO A 540 -2.33 -5.92 11.10
CA PRO A 540 -2.51 -4.60 11.72
C PRO A 540 -3.96 -4.42 12.20
N MET A 541 -4.16 -3.61 13.24
CA MET A 541 -5.46 -3.31 13.82
C MET A 541 -5.67 -1.81 13.97
N TYR A 542 -6.70 -1.31 13.29
CA TYR A 542 -7.01 0.10 13.18
C TYR A 542 -8.11 0.52 14.14
N VAL A 543 -7.97 1.72 14.70
CA VAL A 543 -8.98 2.33 15.58
C VAL A 543 -9.37 3.71 15.04
N GLN A 544 -10.66 4.01 15.05
CA GLN A 544 -11.20 5.34 14.78
C GLN A 544 -12.32 5.73 15.75
N ALA A 545 -12.63 7.03 15.85
CA ALA A 545 -13.82 7.52 16.56
C ALA A 545 -15.10 7.24 15.75
N GLN A 546 -16.17 6.79 16.42
CA GLN A 546 -17.37 6.27 15.75
C GLN A 546 -18.41 7.36 15.39
N ARG A 547 -18.25 8.62 15.86
CA ARG A 547 -19.32 9.65 15.81
C ARG A 547 -18.84 11.07 15.52
N GLU A 548 -17.60 11.25 15.07
CA GLU A 548 -16.99 12.56 14.87
C GLU A 548 -16.74 12.79 13.38
N ALA A 549 -17.05 14.00 12.89
CA ALA A 549 -16.76 14.36 11.50
C ALA A 549 -15.27 14.65 11.37
N GLY A 550 -14.58 13.96 10.45
CA GLY A 550 -13.12 13.95 10.40
C GLY A 550 -12.46 12.86 11.25
N SER A 551 -13.19 11.80 11.64
CA SER A 551 -12.56 10.59 12.16
C SER A 551 -12.02 9.70 11.02
N PHE A 552 -10.86 9.09 11.25
CA PHE A 552 -10.14 8.26 10.29
C PHE A 552 -9.44 7.10 11.02
N PRO A 553 -9.11 5.98 10.33
CA PRO A 553 -8.38 4.86 10.90
C PRO A 553 -6.91 5.18 11.17
N GLN A 554 -6.43 4.86 12.38
CA GLN A 554 -5.01 4.84 12.74
C GLN A 554 -4.62 3.42 13.19
N ASN A 555 -3.46 2.91 12.79
CA ASN A 555 -2.94 1.62 13.28
C ASN A 555 -2.54 1.77 14.75
N LYS A 556 -3.19 1.03 15.66
CA LYS A 556 -2.91 1.10 17.11
C LYS A 556 -2.37 -0.21 17.69
N ALA A 557 -2.33 -1.29 16.90
CA ALA A 557 -1.78 -2.57 17.32
C ALA A 557 -1.38 -3.41 16.11
N THR A 558 -0.21 -4.04 16.17
CA THR A 558 0.26 -5.00 15.17
C THR A 558 0.46 -6.35 15.85
N ILE A 559 -0.10 -7.40 15.25
CA ILE A 559 -0.14 -8.75 15.83
C ILE A 559 0.65 -9.68 14.92
N ALA A 560 1.53 -10.49 15.52
CA ALA A 560 2.30 -11.53 14.88
C ALA A 560 1.95 -12.90 15.48
N VAL A 561 1.82 -13.92 14.63
CA VAL A 561 1.51 -15.31 15.04
C VAL A 561 2.43 -16.28 14.30
N PHE A 562 3.09 -17.17 15.04
CA PHE A 562 3.94 -18.22 14.48
C PHE A 562 3.62 -19.55 15.16
N GLY A 563 3.22 -20.56 14.38
CA GLY A 563 2.81 -21.87 14.90
C GLY A 563 1.58 -21.82 15.83
N LYS A 564 1.82 -21.67 17.14
CA LYS A 564 0.80 -21.52 18.20
C LYS A 564 1.06 -20.34 19.13
N GLU A 565 2.13 -19.59 18.88
CA GLU A 565 2.57 -18.47 19.70
C GLU A 565 2.02 -17.17 19.10
N VAL A 566 1.54 -16.27 19.95
CA VAL A 566 0.88 -15.01 19.56
C VAL A 566 1.54 -13.88 20.33
N ALA A 567 2.04 -12.87 19.63
CA ALA A 567 2.57 -11.66 20.24
C ALA A 567 2.03 -10.42 19.52
N TRP A 568 2.03 -9.29 20.22
CA TRP A 568 1.55 -8.02 19.67
C TRP A 568 2.20 -6.85 20.37
N GLY A 569 2.38 -5.75 19.64
CA GLY A 569 2.74 -4.44 20.18
C GLY A 569 1.90 -3.37 19.50
N THR A 570 2.31 -2.11 19.63
CA THR A 570 1.88 -1.10 18.66
C THR A 570 2.64 -1.29 17.33
N THR A 571 3.94 -1.62 17.40
CA THR A 571 4.82 -1.81 16.24
C THR A 571 4.92 -3.29 15.82
N LEU A 572 5.33 -3.54 14.57
CA LEU A 572 5.69 -4.88 14.10
C LEU A 572 6.95 -5.38 14.79
N ASN A 573 7.99 -4.53 14.95
CA ASN A 573 9.20 -4.89 15.69
C ASN A 573 8.88 -5.44 17.10
N GLN A 574 8.07 -4.72 17.89
CA GLN A 574 7.61 -5.18 19.20
C GLN A 574 6.87 -6.53 19.12
N ALA A 575 6.02 -6.72 18.12
CA ALA A 575 5.28 -7.97 17.93
C ALA A 575 6.20 -9.15 17.55
N LEU A 576 7.24 -8.93 16.76
CA LEU A 576 8.20 -9.96 16.37
C LEU A 576 9.16 -10.31 17.51
N ASP A 577 9.74 -9.33 18.21
CA ASP A 577 10.60 -9.61 19.35
C ASP A 577 9.86 -10.36 20.45
N GLY A 578 8.60 -10.01 20.73
CA GLY A 578 7.76 -10.75 21.66
C GLY A 578 7.44 -12.18 21.23
N LEU A 579 7.45 -12.47 19.92
CA LEU A 579 7.18 -13.78 19.35
C LEU A 579 8.42 -14.68 19.36
N PHE A 580 9.61 -14.10 19.18
CA PHE A 580 10.89 -14.81 19.12
C PHE A 580 11.76 -14.58 20.38
N GLY A 581 11.12 -14.42 21.55
CA GLY A 581 11.79 -14.48 22.85
C GLY A 581 12.72 -13.29 23.20
N GLY A 582 12.52 -12.13 22.56
CA GLY A 582 13.26 -10.89 22.81
C GLY A 582 14.36 -10.55 21.79
N ASP A 583 14.45 -11.32 20.69
CA ASP A 583 15.29 -11.04 19.53
C ASP A 583 14.66 -11.73 18.31
N ALA A 584 13.98 -10.99 17.43
CA ALA A 584 13.51 -11.52 16.14
C ALA A 584 14.67 -11.90 15.21
N GLY A 585 15.82 -11.25 15.36
CA GLY A 585 16.97 -11.36 14.47
C GLY A 585 16.90 -10.49 13.21
N ALA A 586 15.86 -9.65 13.10
CA ALA A 586 15.58 -8.78 11.96
C ALA A 586 14.85 -7.51 12.44
N ASP A 587 15.02 -6.41 11.69
CA ASP A 587 14.30 -5.15 11.88
C ASP A 587 13.21 -5.01 10.81
N ALA A 588 12.02 -4.54 11.21
CA ALA A 588 10.88 -4.27 10.33
C ALA A 588 10.88 -2.84 9.75
N GLY A 589 11.69 -1.92 10.29
CA GLY A 589 11.71 -0.51 9.90
C GLY A 589 10.36 0.21 10.11
N ASP A 590 9.47 -0.33 10.95
CA ASP A 590 8.07 0.09 10.96
C ASP A 590 7.79 1.36 11.78
N VAL A 591 8.75 1.79 12.61
CA VAL A 591 8.72 3.08 13.31
C VAL A 591 9.72 4.05 12.71
N ASP A 592 9.19 5.13 12.15
CA ASP A 592 10.01 6.30 11.82
C ASP A 592 10.46 7.00 13.11
N SER A 593 11.76 7.28 13.22
CA SER A 593 12.37 7.96 14.36
C SER A 593 12.77 9.42 14.04
N GLU A 594 12.45 9.90 12.83
CA GLU A 594 12.80 11.25 12.41
C GLU A 594 11.71 12.27 12.79
N VAL A 595 11.91 12.90 13.95
CA VAL A 595 11.61 14.33 14.02
C VAL A 595 12.77 15.04 13.30
N PRO A 596 12.53 15.83 12.24
CA PRO A 596 13.61 16.40 11.44
C PRO A 596 14.46 17.37 12.27
N THR A 597 15.68 16.94 12.59
CA THR A 597 16.74 17.78 13.15
C THR A 597 17.82 17.96 12.10
N ASP A 598 18.06 19.21 11.68
CA ASP A 598 19.01 19.57 10.61
C ASP A 598 20.31 18.76 10.67
N GLU A 599 20.65 18.09 9.56
CA GLU A 599 21.88 17.29 9.47
C GLU A 599 23.12 18.10 9.83
N THR A 600 23.91 17.59 10.78
CA THR A 600 25.32 17.95 10.92
C THR A 600 26.13 16.66 10.82
N PRO A 601 26.94 16.46 9.77
CA PRO A 601 27.58 15.17 9.52
C PRO A 601 28.43 14.68 10.70
N ASP A 602 28.09 13.50 11.21
CA ASP A 602 28.87 12.86 12.25
C ASP A 602 30.05 12.10 11.62
N GLN A 603 31.25 12.55 11.97
CA GLN A 603 32.49 11.81 11.77
C GLN A 603 33.16 11.73 13.15
N PRO A 604 33.78 10.60 13.52
CA PRO A 604 34.40 10.47 14.84
C PRO A 604 35.45 11.55 15.10
N ARG A 605 35.15 12.48 16.02
CA ARG A 605 36.06 13.58 16.41
C ARG A 605 36.85 13.18 17.67
N GLU A 606 38.18 13.12 17.56
CA GLU A 606 39.05 13.17 18.75
C GLU A 606 38.95 14.58 19.36
N GLY A 607 38.13 14.74 20.40
CA GLY A 607 37.89 16.03 21.05
C GLY A 607 39.13 16.60 21.77
N ASP A 608 39.24 17.92 21.83
CA ASP A 608 40.27 18.64 22.60
C ASP A 608 39.64 19.27 23.86
N PRO A 609 39.89 18.70 25.06
CA PRO A 609 39.33 19.22 26.31
C PRO A 609 39.76 20.66 26.65
N ALA A 610 40.92 21.12 26.15
CA ALA A 610 41.38 22.49 26.37
C ALA A 610 40.65 23.48 25.46
N ALA A 611 40.38 23.10 24.21
CA ALA A 611 39.54 23.89 23.30
C ALA A 611 38.08 23.98 23.80
N LEU A 612 37.51 22.86 24.24
CA LEU A 612 36.15 22.79 24.80
C LEU A 612 36.00 23.67 26.05
N ALA A 613 36.94 23.58 27.00
CA ALA A 613 36.92 24.42 28.20
C ALA A 613 37.03 25.92 27.89
N GLN A 614 37.83 26.30 26.89
CA GLN A 614 37.94 27.69 26.43
C GLN A 614 36.66 28.16 25.72
N ALA A 615 36.04 27.31 24.91
CA ALA A 615 34.78 27.61 24.23
C ALA A 615 33.64 27.88 25.23
N LEU A 616 33.47 27.00 26.23
CA LEU A 616 32.49 27.17 27.31
C LEU A 616 32.72 28.48 28.11
N ALA A 617 33.97 28.80 28.44
CA ALA A 617 34.32 30.05 29.13
C ALA A 617 34.11 31.32 28.28
N ASP A 618 34.11 31.19 26.94
CA ASP A 618 33.74 32.27 26.02
C ASP A 618 32.23 32.38 25.85
N MET A 619 31.48 31.26 25.86
CA MET A 619 30.01 31.24 25.86
C MET A 619 29.45 31.97 27.09
N GLU A 620 29.92 31.61 28.29
CA GLU A 620 29.48 32.23 29.55
C GLU A 620 29.70 33.75 29.51
N ARG A 621 30.88 34.20 29.07
CA ARG A 621 31.22 35.62 28.94
C ARG A 621 30.38 36.35 27.89
N ALA A 622 30.10 35.71 26.75
CA ALA A 622 29.26 36.28 25.70
C ALA A 622 27.80 36.42 26.16
N TYR A 623 27.28 35.45 26.91
CA TYR A 623 25.96 35.53 27.55
C TYR A 623 25.90 36.67 28.58
N ASP A 624 26.91 36.77 29.45
CA ASP A 624 27.00 37.81 30.49
C ASP A 624 27.13 39.23 29.91
N ASP A 625 27.79 39.38 28.75
CA ASP A 625 27.84 40.62 27.99
C ASP A 625 26.49 40.94 27.32
N ALA A 626 25.81 39.93 26.76
CA ALA A 626 24.50 40.08 26.13
C ALA A 626 23.43 40.51 27.13
N GLU A 627 23.32 39.85 28.29
CA GLU A 627 22.41 40.28 29.37
C GLU A 627 22.68 41.74 29.80
N ARG A 628 23.95 42.13 29.88
CA ARG A 628 24.36 43.48 30.30
C ARG A 628 24.00 44.54 29.25
N ALA A 629 24.21 44.23 27.96
CA ALA A 629 23.80 45.08 26.84
C ALA A 629 22.27 45.21 26.75
N LEU A 630 21.53 44.12 26.92
CA LEU A 630 20.07 44.09 26.92
C LEU A 630 19.49 44.92 28.08
N ARG A 631 20.05 44.79 29.29
CA ARG A 631 19.69 45.62 30.46
C ARG A 631 20.06 47.10 30.31
N ALA A 632 21.03 47.42 29.46
CA ALA A 632 21.40 48.79 29.10
C ALA A 632 20.60 49.38 27.93
N GLY A 633 19.86 48.55 27.18
CA GLY A 633 19.17 48.93 25.94
C GLY A 633 20.10 49.10 24.72
N ASP A 634 21.33 48.58 24.77
CA ASP A 634 22.28 48.65 23.67
C ASP A 634 22.13 47.43 22.75
N PHE A 635 21.24 47.56 21.76
CA PHE A 635 20.95 46.50 20.80
C PHE A 635 22.12 46.18 19.85
N ALA A 636 23.10 47.08 19.69
CA ALA A 636 24.29 46.83 18.88
C ALA A 636 25.28 45.95 19.64
N ALA A 637 25.61 46.33 20.88
CA ALA A 637 26.44 45.51 21.77
C ALA A 637 25.78 44.15 22.09
N TYR A 638 24.45 44.09 22.14
CA TYR A 638 23.71 42.83 22.25
C TYR A 638 23.91 41.93 21.03
N GLY A 639 23.82 42.47 19.81
CA GLY A 639 24.08 41.73 18.57
C GLY A 639 25.50 41.16 18.53
N GLU A 640 26.51 42.00 18.78
CA GLU A 640 27.91 41.56 18.85
C GLU A 640 28.16 40.47 19.91
N ALA A 641 27.43 40.51 21.04
CA ALA A 641 27.53 39.49 22.08
C ALA A 641 26.82 38.18 21.69
N GLN A 642 25.68 38.26 21.00
CA GLN A 642 24.99 37.08 20.46
C GLN A 642 25.80 36.38 19.35
N ASP A 643 26.49 37.12 18.50
CA ASP A 643 27.34 36.51 17.47
C ASP A 643 28.60 35.87 18.09
N ARG A 644 29.24 36.50 19.08
CA ARG A 644 30.30 35.84 19.88
C ARG A 644 29.81 34.57 20.59
N LEU A 645 28.56 34.55 21.05
CA LEU A 645 27.97 33.36 21.68
C LEU A 645 27.81 32.22 20.67
N LYS A 646 27.35 32.49 19.44
CA LYS A 646 27.28 31.48 18.36
C LYS A 646 28.67 30.95 17.98
N GLU A 647 29.65 31.83 17.81
CA GLU A 647 31.05 31.42 17.54
C GLU A 647 31.67 30.58 18.67
N ALA A 648 31.25 30.80 19.92
CA ALA A 648 31.70 30.01 21.05
C ALA A 648 30.96 28.65 21.14
N ILE A 649 29.66 28.61 20.82
CA ILE A 649 28.89 27.35 20.69
C ILE A 649 29.47 26.47 19.57
N ALA A 650 29.73 27.03 18.38
CA ALA A 650 30.30 26.28 17.26
C ALA A 650 31.65 25.63 17.64
N ARG A 651 32.56 26.39 18.27
CA ARG A 651 33.84 25.86 18.79
C ARG A 651 33.68 24.82 19.90
N ALA A 652 32.61 24.88 20.69
CA ALA A 652 32.32 23.86 21.70
C ALA A 652 31.86 22.54 21.05
N VAL A 653 31.02 22.62 20.01
CA VAL A 653 30.59 21.46 19.21
C VAL A 653 31.76 20.83 18.46
N GLU A 654 32.62 21.63 17.83
CA GLU A 654 33.84 21.14 17.15
C GLU A 654 34.84 20.44 18.10
N ALA A 655 34.88 20.85 19.38
CA ALA A 655 35.83 20.34 20.36
C ALA A 655 35.31 19.19 21.24
N SER A 656 34.01 18.86 21.15
CA SER A 656 33.41 17.77 21.94
C SER A 656 33.71 16.40 21.31
N PRO A 657 34.10 15.38 22.11
CA PRO A 657 34.08 13.99 21.66
C PRO A 657 32.63 13.49 21.50
N SER A 658 32.43 12.51 20.62
CA SER A 658 31.10 11.91 20.35
C SER A 658 30.58 11.00 21.48
N GLU A 659 31.43 10.55 22.40
CA GLU A 659 31.04 9.80 23.61
C GLU A 659 31.35 10.59 24.88
N LEU A 660 30.37 10.69 25.79
CA LEU A 660 30.59 11.15 27.16
C LEU A 660 31.11 9.98 28.01
N PRO A 661 32.29 10.09 28.66
CA PRO A 661 32.77 9.03 29.55
C PRO A 661 31.86 8.91 30.79
N GLU A 662 31.59 7.67 31.21
CA GLU A 662 30.76 7.39 32.39
C GLU A 662 31.32 8.04 33.67
N PRO A 663 30.44 8.49 34.59
CA PRO A 663 30.86 9.10 35.85
C PRO A 663 31.49 8.07 36.79
N THR A 664 32.83 8.07 36.88
CA THR A 664 33.56 7.25 37.86
C THR A 664 33.35 7.80 39.28
N ASP A 665 32.65 7.04 40.12
CA ASP A 665 32.44 7.36 41.53
C ASP A 665 33.78 7.44 42.31
N PRO A 666 34.07 8.52 43.05
CA PRO A 666 35.32 8.64 43.80
C PRO A 666 35.26 7.94 45.17
N GLU A 667 36.21 7.06 45.45
CA GLU A 667 36.38 6.44 46.78
C GLU A 667 36.57 7.48 47.90
N ALA A 668 35.95 7.23 49.06
CA ALA A 668 36.14 8.01 50.28
C ALA A 668 36.44 7.11 51.49
N ASP A 669 37.71 7.13 51.92
CA ASP A 669 38.21 6.43 53.11
C ASP A 669 37.71 7.13 54.42
N PRO A 670 37.70 6.47 55.59
CA PRO A 670 36.70 6.76 56.64
C PRO A 670 37.21 7.63 57.81
N SER A 671 36.24 8.18 58.57
CA SER A 671 36.24 8.46 60.03
C SER A 671 35.66 9.83 60.39
N ALA A 672 34.43 9.86 60.96
CA ALA A 672 34.12 10.54 62.23
C ALA A 672 32.64 10.37 62.64
N ASP A 673 32.41 9.62 63.71
CA ASP A 673 31.17 9.58 64.52
C ASP A 673 31.41 10.49 65.77
N PRO A 674 30.43 10.89 66.64
CA PRO A 674 29.09 10.32 66.80
C PRO A 674 27.90 11.25 67.17
N ALA A 675 26.73 10.61 67.29
CA ALA A 675 25.53 10.97 68.10
C ALA A 675 24.58 12.06 67.54
N THR A 676 23.25 12.01 67.74
CA THR A 676 22.47 11.32 68.81
C THR A 676 21.05 10.90 68.37
N GLU A 677 20.52 9.82 68.94
CA GLU A 677 19.10 9.39 68.96
C GLU A 677 18.18 10.32 69.83
N PRO A 678 16.83 10.14 69.97
CA PRO A 678 16.00 8.94 69.67
C PRO A 678 14.62 9.12 68.98
N ALA A 679 14.13 8.00 68.44
CA ALA A 679 12.76 7.46 68.32
C ALA A 679 11.48 8.32 68.55
N THR A 680 10.45 8.04 67.71
CA THR A 680 9.13 7.55 68.19
C THR A 680 8.33 6.74 67.15
N GLU A 681 8.10 5.46 67.47
CA GLU A 681 6.95 4.60 67.10
C GLU A 681 6.33 4.09 68.43
N PRO A 682 5.26 3.26 68.50
CA PRO A 682 4.35 2.71 67.47
C PRO A 682 2.89 3.26 67.70
N THR A 683 1.70 2.60 67.60
CA THR A 683 1.27 1.18 67.50
C THR A 683 -0.23 1.07 67.12
N THR A 684 -0.61 0.04 66.34
CA THR A 684 -1.91 -0.70 66.31
C THR A 684 -3.25 0.05 66.14
N GLU A 685 -4.44 -0.53 65.89
CA GLU A 685 -5.01 -1.89 65.60
C GLU A 685 -6.24 -1.64 64.69
N ALA A 686 -6.53 -2.34 63.58
CA ALA A 686 -7.07 -3.70 63.40
C ALA A 686 -8.60 -3.91 63.68
N ALA A 687 -9.25 -4.69 62.79
CA ALA A 687 -10.60 -5.31 62.90
C ALA A 687 -11.84 -4.35 62.85
N ASP A 688 -13.05 -4.75 62.45
CA ASP A 688 -13.53 -6.03 61.89
C ASP A 688 -14.75 -5.83 60.92
N ALA A 689 -15.25 -6.94 60.36
CA ALA A 689 -16.34 -7.05 59.38
C ALA A 689 -17.74 -6.58 59.81
N ALA A 690 -18.63 -6.32 58.82
CA ALA A 690 -19.82 -7.16 58.59
C ALA A 690 -20.76 -6.72 57.44
N VAL A 691 -21.11 -7.69 56.58
CA VAL A 691 -22.42 -7.99 55.94
C VAL A 691 -23.57 -6.97 56.02
N GLY A 692 -24.19 -6.66 54.87
CA GLY A 692 -25.54 -6.08 54.77
C GLY A 692 -26.11 -6.15 53.34
N ASP A 693 -27.12 -7.00 53.13
CA ASP A 693 -27.79 -7.27 51.83
C ASP A 693 -29.26 -6.81 51.87
N SER A 694 -29.74 -6.12 50.83
CA SER A 694 -31.15 -5.68 50.66
C SER A 694 -31.45 -5.13 49.27
#